data_AF-A0A078AWB1-F1
#
_entry.id   AF-A0A078AWB1-F1
#
_cell.length_a   1.000
_cell.length_b   1.000
_cell.length_c   1.000
_cell.angle_alpha   90.00
_cell.angle_beta   90.00
_cell.angle_gamma   90.00
#
_symmetry.space_group_name_H-M   'P 1'
#
loop_
_entity.id
_entity.type
_entity.pdbx_description
1 polymer ?
#
loop_
_entity_poly.entity_id
_entity_poly.type
_entity_poly.pdbx_seq_one_letter_code
_entity_poly.pdbx_strand_id
1 'polypeptide(L)'
;MRKLIILLAAGLVASISLAKDNKPPAIKEEKAGMITSFRKEFLDDYRNQLNTEFLEIFRPFIFPSEDEVHTIQFKNLSIQISSLNITQSYFDQNKTIINFHEKKPNFEIKLSNSTVGISFKYKIMRYADHPELENSSGSGFVKFINANITLLSDFKIDKAIFLPQIEELSLLYEDIDLQLTQNALKQGDTDDEQKHTDDSDISQFINEIKEMIKKTYVGKLSKDQLSLLQSYISAEILDFPSKFDIQDVNLTLDLGLIGDGVIVTDNYLSIIQDGSLSFKGINQTGPKDYTQMPIHADGGQDLQVFISQYTLGKMIEAAVELDFFKYYIANQTTDNIDSIISEFEDSFGRHDDNSILMEGIKNMTLHRPTVKVETDKTTIEFYAEVHILNPFEKSYDVAQVDMKLTSGIKFKINSDFMITGYLDTLNMDVVQFLPFYNTTTQAKDIKTRVGFLGPLIQSYCNQKLDDGLQIPIPDSLKKYIKNQKVYNKHGYLLMDADIDFRNFDLPYNETENKQDNNSTIDSSQDNNDSNTDDKNQNSDTETTFVQRRLRQLQDHQYRSDEEDEESHDNNQKARGSKHRFSPNERKEAQDRFYLLVEQVYDVDIKNGKNPPTKREELMKSMFEIYRANDSSNATANWTPEMKETHKQIKEDFKTGKLSIKDLDVMKLAEIGLKVLESSFKKVEKEIEQVGQIIEKEFERDVKVLGKTEKNVEKFFRGIFGG
;
A
#
# COMPACT_ATOMS: atom_id res chain seq x y z
N MET A 1 43.17 51.84 -17.03
CA MET A 1 43.17 50.59 -17.82
C MET A 1 44.07 49.49 -17.22
N ARG A 2 45.40 49.66 -17.12
CA ARG A 2 46.30 48.64 -16.48
C ARG A 2 45.88 48.20 -15.06
N LYS A 3 45.48 49.14 -14.19
CA LYS A 3 44.99 48.81 -12.83
C LYS A 3 43.68 48.01 -12.82
N LEU A 4 42.82 48.21 -13.82
CA LEU A 4 41.56 47.47 -13.98
C LEU A 4 41.81 46.03 -14.45
N ILE A 5 42.77 45.84 -15.35
CA ILE A 5 43.19 44.52 -15.83
C ILE A 5 43.83 43.71 -14.69
N ILE A 6 44.62 44.35 -13.84
CA ILE A 6 45.22 43.69 -12.66
C ILE A 6 44.15 43.31 -11.63
N LEU A 7 43.12 44.14 -11.42
CA LEU A 7 42.01 43.83 -10.51
C LEU A 7 41.14 42.68 -11.02
N LEU A 8 40.86 42.64 -12.33
CA LEU A 8 40.10 41.55 -12.95
C LEU A 8 40.91 40.24 -12.96
N ALA A 9 42.22 40.29 -13.20
CA ALA A 9 43.09 39.12 -13.12
C ALA A 9 43.22 38.61 -11.67
N ALA A 10 43.32 39.51 -10.68
CA ALA A 10 43.33 39.12 -9.27
C ALA A 10 41.97 38.54 -8.82
N GLY A 11 40.86 39.10 -9.31
CA GLY A 11 39.52 38.55 -9.08
C GLY A 11 39.33 37.17 -9.72
N LEU A 12 39.86 36.96 -10.93
CA LEU A 12 39.82 35.66 -11.63
C LEU A 12 40.69 34.62 -10.91
N VAL A 13 41.89 35.00 -10.45
CA VAL A 13 42.78 34.10 -9.70
C VAL A 13 42.20 33.78 -8.32
N ALA A 14 41.57 34.74 -7.64
CA ALA A 14 40.89 34.51 -6.37
C ALA A 14 39.66 33.60 -6.52
N SER A 15 38.87 33.76 -7.59
CA SER A 15 37.72 32.88 -7.87
C SER A 15 38.16 31.49 -8.32
N ILE A 16 39.26 31.35 -9.06
CA ILE A 16 39.87 30.04 -9.38
C ILE A 16 40.47 29.39 -8.11
N SER A 17 41.01 30.18 -7.17
CA SER A 17 41.54 29.65 -5.90
C SER A 17 40.42 29.22 -4.95
N LEU A 18 39.33 29.99 -4.84
CA LEU A 18 38.12 29.61 -4.11
C LEU A 18 37.42 28.40 -4.73
N ALA A 19 37.45 28.26 -6.06
CA ALA A 19 36.95 27.08 -6.76
C ALA A 19 37.85 25.83 -6.60
N LYS A 20 39.14 26.00 -6.24
CA LYS A 20 40.06 24.88 -5.99
C LYS A 20 39.90 24.25 -4.61
N ASP A 21 39.48 25.04 -3.62
CA ASP A 21 39.22 24.56 -2.26
C ASP A 21 37.77 24.09 -2.07
N ASN A 22 36.85 24.49 -2.96
CA ASN A 22 35.52 23.90 -3.10
C ASN A 22 35.54 22.73 -4.09
N LYS A 23 36.40 21.72 -3.88
CA LYS A 23 36.07 20.42 -4.47
C LYS A 23 34.72 20.02 -3.88
N PRO A 24 33.69 19.73 -4.69
CA PRO A 24 32.47 19.16 -4.15
C PRO A 24 32.87 17.97 -3.27
N PRO A 25 32.27 17.82 -2.08
CA PRO A 25 32.58 16.71 -1.19
C PRO A 25 32.55 15.42 -2.02
N ALA A 26 33.56 14.56 -1.81
CA ALA A 26 33.64 13.33 -2.59
C ALA A 26 32.31 12.59 -2.44
N ILE A 27 31.66 12.30 -3.58
CA ILE A 27 30.38 11.60 -3.59
C ILE A 27 30.61 10.27 -2.88
N LYS A 28 29.87 10.05 -1.79
CA LYS A 28 29.98 8.81 -1.03
C LYS A 28 29.38 7.69 -1.88
N GLU A 29 30.11 6.60 -2.01
CA GLU A 29 29.72 5.45 -2.82
C GLU A 29 29.63 4.20 -1.96
N GLU A 30 28.69 3.31 -2.29
CA GLU A 30 28.44 2.05 -1.59
C GLU A 30 28.29 0.90 -2.58
N LYS A 31 28.63 -0.30 -2.11
CA LYS A 31 28.45 -1.53 -2.88
C LYS A 31 27.10 -2.14 -2.57
N ALA A 32 26.17 -2.06 -3.51
CA ALA A 32 24.82 -2.59 -3.35
C ALA A 32 24.23 -3.16 -4.64
N GLY A 33 23.15 -3.94 -4.51
CA GLY A 33 22.36 -4.33 -5.67
C GLY A 33 21.45 -3.20 -6.10
N MET A 34 20.78 -2.57 -5.14
CA MET A 34 19.92 -1.40 -5.36
C MET A 34 20.13 -0.34 -4.27
N ILE A 35 19.93 0.93 -4.62
CA ILE A 35 19.89 2.04 -3.66
C ILE A 35 18.65 2.87 -3.98
N THR A 36 17.86 3.22 -2.97
CA THR A 36 16.74 4.16 -3.12
C THR A 36 17.04 5.39 -2.28
N SER A 37 17.08 6.57 -2.89
CA SER A 37 17.42 7.83 -2.24
C SER A 37 16.30 8.85 -2.37
N PHE A 38 15.99 9.51 -1.26
CA PHE A 38 15.05 10.61 -1.13
C PHE A 38 15.83 11.88 -0.79
N ARG A 39 15.63 12.95 -1.54
CA ARG A 39 16.20 14.25 -1.20
C ARG A 39 15.45 14.92 -0.06
N LYS A 40 16.00 15.99 0.50
CA LYS A 40 15.29 16.83 1.46
C LYS A 40 14.05 17.48 0.83
N GLU A 41 14.12 17.87 -0.43
CA GLU A 41 12.99 18.48 -1.14
C GLU A 41 11.76 17.56 -1.16
N PHE A 42 11.94 16.23 -1.21
CA PHE A 42 10.86 15.27 -1.02
C PHE A 42 10.11 15.49 0.31
N LEU A 43 10.84 15.72 1.41
CA LEU A 43 10.22 15.99 2.71
C LEU A 43 9.51 17.35 2.75
N ASP A 44 10.07 18.35 2.08
CA ASP A 44 9.48 19.69 2.02
C ASP A 44 8.12 19.65 1.30
N ASP A 45 7.99 18.84 0.25
CA ASP A 45 6.71 18.62 -0.42
C ASP A 45 5.79 17.68 0.37
N TYR A 46 6.35 16.63 0.98
CA TYR A 46 5.61 15.69 1.83
C TYR A 46 5.03 16.38 3.07
N ARG A 47 5.64 17.47 3.54
CA ARG A 47 5.18 18.31 4.65
C ARG A 47 3.71 18.67 4.56
N ASN A 48 3.23 19.00 3.37
CA ASN A 48 1.84 19.42 3.19
C ASN A 48 0.87 18.25 3.45
N GLN A 49 1.25 17.04 3.03
CA GLN A 49 0.49 15.81 3.31
C GLN A 49 0.58 15.46 4.79
N LEU A 50 1.80 15.45 5.35
CA LEU A 50 2.04 15.13 6.74
C LEU A 50 1.19 16.01 7.65
N ASN A 51 1.08 17.32 7.41
CA ASN A 51 0.24 18.17 8.27
C ASN A 51 -1.22 17.71 8.36
N THR A 52 -1.78 17.15 7.28
CA THR A 52 -3.15 16.62 7.28
C THR A 52 -3.22 15.27 7.99
N GLU A 53 -2.35 14.33 7.64
CA GLU A 53 -2.37 12.98 8.22
C GLU A 53 -1.95 13.00 9.69
N PHE A 54 -0.93 13.79 10.03
CA PHE A 54 -0.41 13.96 11.40
C PHE A 54 -1.46 14.46 12.38
N LEU A 55 -2.48 15.20 11.92
CA LEU A 55 -3.63 15.57 12.75
C LEU A 55 -4.47 14.36 13.16
N GLU A 56 -4.85 13.55 12.19
CA GLU A 56 -5.63 12.32 12.40
C GLU A 56 -4.86 11.33 13.27
N ILE A 57 -3.54 11.24 13.04
CA ILE A 57 -2.64 10.35 13.77
C ILE A 57 -2.48 10.80 15.22
N PHE A 58 -2.24 12.09 15.46
CA PHE A 58 -1.97 12.58 16.82
C PHE A 58 -3.20 12.70 17.70
N ARG A 59 -4.39 12.78 17.11
CA ARG A 59 -5.66 12.91 17.84
C ARG A 59 -5.82 11.88 18.98
N PRO A 60 -5.64 10.57 18.75
CA PRO A 60 -5.72 9.56 19.81
C PRO A 60 -4.50 9.49 20.75
N PHE A 61 -3.39 10.16 20.46
CA PHE A 61 -2.18 10.07 21.28
C PHE A 61 -2.06 11.18 22.31
N ILE A 62 -2.51 12.39 22.01
CA ILE A 62 -2.39 13.46 22.99
C ILE A 62 -3.38 13.24 24.14
N PHE A 63 -4.49 12.53 23.90
CA PHE A 63 -5.53 12.30 24.91
C PHE A 63 -5.95 10.83 24.98
N PRO A 64 -6.08 10.26 26.20
CA PRO A 64 -6.65 8.93 26.41
C PRO A 64 -8.07 8.83 25.84
N SER A 65 -8.56 7.60 25.63
CA SER A 65 -9.83 7.34 24.94
C SER A 65 -11.01 8.06 25.59
N GLU A 66 -12.05 8.36 24.79
CA GLU A 66 -13.23 9.14 25.20
C GLU A 66 -13.95 8.59 26.46
N ASP A 67 -13.74 7.31 26.77
CA ASP A 67 -14.40 6.60 27.87
C ASP A 67 -13.60 6.56 29.18
N GLU A 68 -12.32 6.96 29.19
CA GLU A 68 -11.53 6.94 30.41
C GLU A 68 -11.89 8.13 31.34
N VAL A 69 -12.19 7.80 32.59
CA VAL A 69 -12.41 8.78 33.66
C VAL A 69 -11.12 8.95 34.44
N HIS A 70 -10.46 10.10 34.26
CA HIS A 70 -9.23 10.44 34.98
C HIS A 70 -9.57 11.20 36.26
N THR A 71 -9.31 10.57 37.41
CA THR A 71 -9.35 11.29 38.69
C THR A 71 -7.98 11.91 38.95
N ILE A 72 -7.91 13.24 38.94
CA ILE A 72 -6.67 13.98 39.17
C ILE A 72 -6.77 14.68 40.52
N GLN A 73 -5.75 14.49 41.36
CA GLN A 73 -5.61 15.18 42.64
C GLN A 73 -4.49 16.21 42.54
N PHE A 74 -4.80 17.47 42.78
CA PHE A 74 -3.85 18.57 42.78
C PHE A 74 -4.10 19.48 43.99
N LYS A 75 -3.15 19.49 44.94
CA LYS A 75 -3.29 20.19 46.23
C LYS A 75 -4.61 19.82 46.95
N ASN A 76 -5.54 20.77 47.03
CA ASN A 76 -6.82 20.68 47.72
C ASN A 76 -7.98 20.32 46.78
N LEU A 77 -7.71 20.19 45.49
CA LEU A 77 -8.68 19.89 44.43
C LEU A 77 -8.55 18.43 43.97
N SER A 78 -9.68 17.73 43.92
CA SER A 78 -9.84 16.44 43.24
C SER A 78 -10.91 16.58 42.18
N ILE A 79 -10.54 16.36 40.92
CA ILE A 79 -11.44 16.50 39.78
C ILE A 79 -11.40 15.23 38.92
N GLN A 80 -12.56 14.79 38.47
CA GLN A 80 -12.70 13.76 37.45
C GLN A 80 -12.85 14.45 36.10
N ILE A 81 -12.03 14.06 35.13
CA ILE A 81 -12.12 14.48 33.74
C ILE A 81 -12.50 13.27 32.90
N SER A 82 -13.46 13.42 31.99
CA SER A 82 -13.89 12.38 31.05
C SER A 82 -14.26 12.97 29.71
N SER A 83 -14.52 12.12 28.70
CA SER A 83 -14.95 12.56 27.36
C SER A 83 -14.01 13.60 26.73
N LEU A 84 -12.70 13.36 26.84
CA LEU A 84 -11.69 14.19 26.19
C LEU A 84 -11.80 14.02 24.69
N ASN A 85 -12.08 15.11 23.96
CA ASN A 85 -12.17 15.10 22.51
C ASN A 85 -11.48 16.34 21.93
N ILE A 86 -10.59 16.14 20.96
CA ILE A 86 -10.00 17.25 20.20
C ILE A 86 -11.08 17.84 19.31
N THR A 87 -11.48 19.07 19.61
CA THR A 87 -12.52 19.83 18.90
C THR A 87 -11.93 20.90 17.98
N GLN A 88 -10.67 21.26 18.19
CA GLN A 88 -9.95 22.18 17.32
C GLN A 88 -8.51 21.71 17.16
N SER A 89 -8.02 21.67 15.94
CA SER A 89 -6.61 21.44 15.67
C SER A 89 -6.21 22.23 14.43
N TYR A 90 -5.15 23.01 14.56
CA TYR A 90 -4.63 23.84 13.49
C TYR A 90 -3.13 23.85 13.56
N PHE A 91 -2.48 23.56 12.44
CA PHE A 91 -1.03 23.61 12.29
C PHE A 91 -0.68 24.65 11.23
N ASP A 92 0.25 25.54 11.55
CA ASP A 92 0.78 26.50 10.60
C ASP A 92 1.74 25.77 9.66
N GLN A 93 1.23 25.29 8.53
CA GLN A 93 1.98 24.47 7.57
C GLN A 93 3.28 25.13 7.12
N ASN A 94 3.31 26.47 7.06
CA ASN A 94 4.50 27.23 6.67
C ASN A 94 5.61 27.19 7.72
N LYS A 95 5.26 26.89 8.97
CA LYS A 95 6.18 26.77 10.10
C LYS A 95 6.43 25.33 10.52
N THR A 96 5.78 24.36 9.87
CA THR A 96 6.17 22.96 9.99
C THR A 96 7.55 22.76 9.37
N ILE A 97 8.41 22.04 10.08
CA ILE A 97 9.75 21.67 9.64
C ILE A 97 9.83 20.15 9.69
N ILE A 98 10.32 19.55 8.60
CA ILE A 98 10.69 18.14 8.57
C ILE A 98 12.13 18.10 8.09
N ASN A 99 13.02 17.54 8.91
CA ASN A 99 14.43 17.51 8.62
C ASN A 99 15.01 16.12 8.83
N PHE A 100 16.00 15.82 8.00
CA PHE A 100 17.00 14.82 8.30
C PHE A 100 18.18 15.47 9.00
N HIS A 101 18.84 14.71 9.88
CA HIS A 101 20.06 15.12 10.54
C HIS A 101 21.11 14.02 10.37
N GLU A 102 22.34 14.39 10.02
CA GLU A 102 23.45 13.42 9.95
C GLU A 102 23.74 12.79 11.34
N LYS A 103 23.45 13.53 12.42
CA LYS A 103 23.60 13.06 13.81
C LYS A 103 22.27 12.60 14.36
N LYS A 104 22.32 11.58 15.22
CA LYS A 104 21.17 11.12 16.01
C LYS A 104 20.70 12.22 16.99
N PRO A 105 19.38 12.48 17.14
CA PRO A 105 18.27 11.88 16.39
C PRO A 105 18.27 12.30 14.91
N ASN A 106 18.23 11.33 13.99
CA ASN A 106 18.47 11.58 12.56
C ASN A 106 17.21 12.01 11.76
N PHE A 107 16.05 12.07 12.40
CA PHE A 107 14.81 12.57 11.82
C PHE A 107 14.06 13.46 12.80
N GLU A 108 13.61 14.62 12.34
CA GLU A 108 12.87 15.60 13.12
C GLU A 108 11.61 16.01 12.37
N ILE A 109 10.46 15.98 13.06
CA ILE A 109 9.24 16.66 12.67
C ILE A 109 8.93 17.71 13.73
N LYS A 110 8.88 18.98 13.35
CA LYS A 110 8.55 20.08 14.23
C LYS A 110 7.36 20.85 13.69
N LEU A 111 6.21 20.70 14.35
CA LEU A 111 5.03 21.51 14.10
C LEU A 111 5.10 22.74 15.01
N SER A 112 5.23 23.93 14.42
CA SER A 112 5.33 25.16 15.21
C SER A 112 4.07 26.00 15.09
N ASN A 113 3.78 26.81 16.12
CA ASN A 113 2.63 27.72 16.13
C ASN A 113 1.27 27.01 15.95
N SER A 114 1.18 25.81 16.49
CA SER A 114 0.02 24.96 16.48
C SER A 114 -1.02 25.45 17.48
N THR A 115 -2.29 25.21 17.18
CA THR A 115 -3.39 25.37 18.13
C THR A 115 -4.07 24.03 18.30
N VAL A 116 -4.17 23.57 19.54
CA VAL A 116 -4.89 22.33 19.87
C VAL A 116 -5.95 22.67 20.92
N GLY A 117 -7.21 22.46 20.59
CA GLY A 117 -8.38 22.68 21.44
C GLY A 117 -9.06 21.36 21.76
N ILE A 118 -9.34 21.14 23.04
CA ILE A 118 -9.93 19.92 23.56
C ILE A 118 -11.16 20.27 24.38
N SER A 119 -12.27 19.65 24.05
CA SER A 119 -13.44 19.62 24.92
C SER A 119 -13.33 18.46 25.89
N PHE A 120 -13.82 18.64 27.11
CA PHE A 120 -13.91 17.59 28.11
C PHE A 120 -15.14 17.77 28.99
N LYS A 121 -15.54 16.70 29.67
CA LYS A 121 -16.46 16.76 30.80
C LYS A 121 -15.66 16.73 32.09
N TYR A 122 -16.12 17.44 33.11
CA TYR A 122 -15.51 17.41 34.42
C TYR A 122 -16.52 17.22 35.54
N LYS A 123 -16.07 16.65 36.64
CA LYS A 123 -16.79 16.56 37.91
C LYS A 123 -15.85 16.83 39.07
N ILE A 124 -16.14 17.84 39.87
CA ILE A 124 -15.36 18.17 41.07
C ILE A 124 -15.73 17.16 42.16
N MET A 125 -14.78 16.33 42.57
CA MET A 125 -15.00 15.31 43.60
C MET A 125 -14.75 15.86 45.01
N ARG A 126 -13.80 16.80 45.13
CA ARG A 126 -13.43 17.44 46.39
C ARG A 126 -12.76 18.77 46.09
N TYR A 127 -13.10 19.83 46.82
CA TYR A 127 -12.33 21.07 46.79
C TYR A 127 -12.31 21.69 48.19
N ALA A 128 -11.24 21.42 48.95
CA ALA A 128 -11.24 21.74 50.38
C ALA A 128 -11.36 23.25 50.69
N ASP A 129 -10.90 24.09 49.76
CA ASP A 129 -10.98 25.54 49.88
C ASP A 129 -12.35 26.09 49.48
N HIS A 130 -13.12 25.34 48.67
CA HIS A 130 -14.46 25.69 48.18
C HIS A 130 -15.41 24.48 48.19
N PRO A 131 -15.89 24.05 49.39
CA PRO A 131 -16.76 22.88 49.52
C PRO A 131 -18.07 22.98 48.73
N GLU A 132 -18.54 24.20 48.48
CA GLU A 132 -19.74 24.49 47.68
C GLU A 132 -19.63 24.02 46.22
N LEU A 133 -18.41 23.86 45.71
CA LEU A 133 -18.15 23.35 44.37
C LEU A 133 -18.07 21.81 44.32
N GLU A 134 -18.12 21.12 45.46
CA GLU A 134 -18.08 19.65 45.48
C GLU A 134 -19.30 19.02 44.79
N ASN A 135 -19.04 17.97 44.02
CA ASN A 135 -19.98 17.27 43.14
C ASN A 135 -20.52 18.07 41.96
N SER A 136 -20.10 19.33 41.78
CA SER A 136 -20.42 20.09 40.58
C SER A 136 -19.82 19.42 39.34
N SER A 137 -20.54 19.47 38.22
CA SER A 137 -20.10 18.87 36.96
C SER A 137 -20.46 19.75 35.79
N GLY A 138 -19.61 19.78 34.76
CA GLY A 138 -19.86 20.58 33.57
C GLY A 138 -19.01 20.12 32.38
N SER A 139 -18.97 20.96 31.36
CA SER A 139 -18.05 20.81 30.23
C SER A 139 -16.98 21.88 30.27
N GLY A 140 -15.77 21.53 29.84
CA GLY A 140 -14.67 22.44 29.65
C GLY A 140 -14.16 22.39 28.23
N PHE A 141 -13.52 23.45 27.82
CA PHE A 141 -12.72 23.53 26.61
C PHE A 141 -11.37 24.12 26.97
N VAL A 142 -10.30 23.42 26.61
CA VAL A 142 -8.93 23.85 26.82
C VAL A 142 -8.22 24.01 25.49
N LYS A 143 -7.60 25.16 25.27
CA LYS A 143 -6.91 25.52 24.03
C LYS A 143 -5.46 25.85 24.32
N PHE A 144 -4.56 25.06 23.76
CA PHE A 144 -3.12 25.30 23.78
C PHE A 144 -2.77 26.31 22.68
N ILE A 145 -2.24 27.46 23.09
CA ILE A 145 -1.88 28.57 22.21
C ILE A 145 -0.40 28.48 21.88
N ASN A 146 -0.08 28.64 20.59
CA ASN A 146 1.29 28.60 20.05
C ASN A 146 2.04 27.33 20.48
N ALA A 147 1.34 26.19 20.40
CA ALA A 147 1.93 24.89 20.66
C ALA A 147 3.02 24.57 19.62
N ASN A 148 4.14 24.03 20.08
CA ASN A 148 5.23 23.52 19.29
C ASN A 148 5.37 22.04 19.62
N ILE A 149 5.02 21.17 18.68
CA ILE A 149 5.16 19.73 18.81
C ILE A 149 6.43 19.35 18.08
N THR A 150 7.39 18.74 18.78
CA THR A 150 8.64 18.25 18.20
C THR A 150 8.72 16.74 18.39
N LEU A 151 8.80 16.02 17.29
CA LEU A 151 9.07 14.58 17.24
C LEU A 151 10.50 14.41 16.76
N LEU A 152 11.31 13.76 17.58
CA LEU A 152 12.66 13.33 17.24
C LEU A 152 12.65 11.81 17.16
N SER A 153 13.04 11.30 16.00
CA SER A 153 13.16 9.87 15.75
C SER A 153 14.58 9.57 15.30
N ASP A 154 15.06 8.42 15.73
CA ASP A 154 16.11 7.72 15.03
C ASP A 154 15.51 6.76 14.03
N PHE A 155 16.30 6.35 13.04
CA PHE A 155 16.00 5.18 12.25
C PHE A 155 16.81 3.98 12.74
N LYS A 156 16.11 2.86 12.95
CA LYS A 156 16.68 1.59 13.37
C LYS A 156 16.44 0.54 12.30
N ILE A 157 17.43 -0.31 12.12
CA ILE A 157 17.33 -1.50 11.28
C ILE A 157 17.00 -2.68 12.18
N ASP A 158 15.87 -3.35 11.92
CA ASP A 158 15.48 -4.59 12.60
C ASP A 158 15.10 -5.65 11.57
N LYS A 159 15.74 -6.82 11.62
CA LYS A 159 15.54 -7.93 10.66
C LYS A 159 15.52 -7.48 9.17
N ALA A 160 16.42 -6.58 8.79
CA ALA A 160 16.51 -5.99 7.44
C ALA A 160 15.30 -5.12 7.02
N ILE A 161 14.47 -4.71 7.98
CA ILE A 161 13.39 -3.73 7.83
C ILE A 161 13.86 -2.42 8.46
N PHE A 162 13.47 -1.32 7.83
CA PHE A 162 13.72 0.03 8.28
C PHE A 162 12.57 0.52 9.15
N LEU A 163 12.83 0.83 10.43
CA LEU A 163 11.81 1.32 11.36
C LEU A 163 12.24 2.65 11.98
N PRO A 164 11.42 3.73 11.89
CA PRO A 164 11.59 4.86 12.79
C PRO A 164 11.47 4.37 14.23
N GLN A 165 12.28 4.89 15.13
CA GLN A 165 12.24 4.71 16.57
C GLN A 165 12.15 6.10 17.20
N ILE A 166 11.00 6.41 17.78
CA ILE A 166 10.74 7.72 18.36
C ILE A 166 11.54 7.83 19.67
N GLU A 167 12.52 8.72 19.69
CA GLU A 167 13.38 8.98 20.85
C GLU A 167 12.76 10.02 21.76
N GLU A 168 12.17 11.06 21.17
CA GLU A 168 11.52 12.14 21.91
C GLU A 168 10.26 12.59 21.19
N LEU A 169 9.19 12.83 21.96
CA LEU A 169 8.11 13.69 21.54
C LEU A 169 7.87 14.73 22.63
N SER A 170 8.05 16.00 22.28
CA SER A 170 7.82 17.12 23.18
C SER A 170 6.72 18.04 22.66
N LEU A 171 5.88 18.51 23.59
CA LEU A 171 4.86 19.52 23.36
C LEU A 171 5.21 20.73 24.24
N LEU A 172 5.64 21.81 23.61
CA LEU A 172 5.83 23.11 24.25
C LEU A 172 4.68 24.02 23.85
N TYR A 173 4.24 24.94 24.69
CA TYR A 173 3.23 25.95 24.33
C TYR A 173 3.51 27.21 25.13
N GLU A 174 2.97 28.32 24.65
CA GLU A 174 3.12 29.61 25.31
C GLU A 174 2.09 29.78 26.42
N ASP A 175 0.82 29.48 26.11
CA ASP A 175 -0.28 29.64 27.06
C ASP A 175 -1.37 28.57 26.85
N ILE A 176 -2.24 28.45 27.85
CA ILE A 176 -3.45 27.65 27.82
C ILE A 176 -4.64 28.58 28.07
N ASP A 177 -5.54 28.67 27.11
CA ASP A 177 -6.88 29.24 27.33
C ASP A 177 -7.82 28.13 27.83
N LEU A 178 -8.45 28.35 28.98
CA LEU A 178 -9.33 27.37 29.62
C LEU A 178 -10.69 28.02 29.84
N GLN A 179 -11.71 27.43 29.23
CA GLN A 179 -13.09 27.86 29.31
C GLN A 179 -13.91 26.75 29.97
N LEU A 180 -14.59 27.05 31.07
CA LEU A 180 -15.51 26.11 31.72
C LEU A 180 -16.93 26.63 31.54
N THR A 181 -17.87 25.77 31.13
CA THR A 181 -19.29 26.17 31.06
C THR A 181 -19.81 26.47 32.46
N GLN A 182 -20.37 27.68 32.62
CA GLN A 182 -20.65 28.31 33.92
C GLN A 182 -21.86 27.73 34.65
N ASN A 183 -22.64 26.84 34.05
CA ASN A 183 -23.87 26.32 34.67
C ASN A 183 -23.59 25.61 36.02
N ALA A 184 -22.39 25.06 36.20
CA ALA A 184 -21.96 24.43 37.46
C ALA A 184 -21.38 25.43 38.49
N LEU A 185 -20.88 26.59 38.04
CA LEU A 185 -20.28 27.64 38.89
C LEU A 185 -21.31 28.71 39.30
N LYS A 186 -22.49 28.73 38.67
CA LYS A 186 -23.58 29.70 38.93
C LYS A 186 -24.79 29.12 39.67
N GLN A 187 -24.80 27.81 39.98
CA GLN A 187 -25.97 27.17 40.62
C GLN A 187 -26.07 27.48 42.12
N GLY A 188 -26.59 28.66 42.41
CA GLY A 188 -27.49 28.89 43.53
C GLY A 188 -28.81 29.40 42.97
N ASP A 189 -29.71 28.50 42.55
CA ASP A 189 -31.10 28.82 42.11
C ASP A 189 -32.02 29.17 43.30
N THR A 190 -31.44 29.58 44.43
CA THR A 190 -32.19 30.13 45.54
C THR A 190 -32.20 31.64 45.39
N ASP A 191 -33.39 32.24 45.33
CA ASP A 191 -33.68 33.69 45.36
C ASP A 191 -33.08 34.45 46.58
N ASP A 192 -32.19 33.81 47.35
CA ASP A 192 -31.42 34.41 48.42
C ASP A 192 -30.16 35.08 47.85
N GLU A 193 -30.21 36.41 47.91
CA GLU A 193 -29.18 37.40 47.60
C GLU A 193 -27.73 36.88 47.71
N GLN A 194 -27.04 36.91 46.56
CA GLN A 194 -25.66 37.35 46.43
C GLN A 194 -24.67 36.84 47.50
N LYS A 195 -24.41 35.54 47.54
CA LYS A 195 -23.03 35.11 47.80
C LYS A 195 -22.24 35.19 46.50
N HIS A 196 -21.70 36.38 46.24
CA HIS A 196 -20.62 36.55 45.29
C HIS A 196 -19.48 35.61 45.73
N THR A 197 -19.32 34.49 45.05
CA THR A 197 -17.99 33.88 44.94
C THR A 197 -17.13 34.95 44.30
N ASP A 198 -16.14 35.47 45.04
CA ASP A 198 -15.29 36.54 44.53
C ASP A 198 -14.66 36.07 43.21
N ASP A 199 -14.61 36.93 42.19
CA ASP A 199 -14.02 36.62 40.89
C ASP A 199 -12.56 36.10 41.02
N SER A 200 -11.89 36.39 42.16
CA SER A 200 -10.58 35.86 42.50
C SER A 200 -10.56 34.35 42.71
N ASP A 201 -11.61 33.77 43.30
CA ASP A 201 -11.65 32.36 43.70
C ASP A 201 -11.86 31.46 42.48
N ILE A 202 -12.74 31.89 41.56
CA ILE A 202 -12.93 31.25 40.25
C ILE A 202 -11.65 31.36 39.42
N SER A 203 -10.98 32.51 39.44
CA SER A 203 -9.70 32.70 38.74
C SER A 203 -8.61 31.80 39.31
N GLN A 204 -8.53 31.64 40.64
CA GLN A 204 -7.61 30.72 41.28
C GLN A 204 -7.91 29.27 40.89
N PHE A 205 -9.18 28.85 40.93
CA PHE A 205 -9.61 27.51 40.52
C PHE A 205 -9.24 27.20 39.05
N ILE A 206 -9.53 28.13 38.13
CA ILE A 206 -9.15 28.01 36.71
C ILE A 206 -7.63 27.87 36.58
N ASN A 207 -6.85 28.67 37.32
CA ASN A 207 -5.39 28.56 37.30
C ASN A 207 -4.88 27.22 37.83
N GLU A 208 -5.51 26.66 38.88
CA GLU A 208 -5.15 25.33 39.37
C GLU A 208 -5.50 24.23 38.37
N ILE A 209 -6.64 24.32 37.67
CA ILE A 209 -6.96 23.40 36.58
C ILE A 209 -5.97 23.55 35.43
N LYS A 210 -5.61 24.77 35.04
CA LYS A 210 -4.58 25.00 34.02
C LYS A 210 -3.29 24.30 34.41
N GLU A 211 -2.73 24.59 35.59
CA GLU A 211 -1.49 23.96 36.06
C GLU A 211 -1.59 22.43 36.17
N MET A 212 -2.75 21.91 36.55
CA MET A 212 -3.01 20.48 36.55
C MET A 212 -3.01 19.88 35.13
N ILE A 213 -3.66 20.52 34.16
CA ILE A 213 -3.64 20.09 32.76
C ILE A 213 -2.20 20.15 32.22
N LYS A 214 -1.47 21.23 32.51
CA LYS A 214 -0.04 21.35 32.17
C LYS A 214 0.76 20.19 32.74
N LYS A 215 0.53 19.79 33.99
CA LYS A 215 1.32 18.72 34.61
C LYS A 215 0.93 17.32 34.15
N THR A 216 -0.35 17.11 33.84
CA THR A 216 -0.91 15.76 33.56
C THR A 216 -0.79 15.39 32.09
N TYR A 217 -1.12 16.32 31.19
CA TYR A 217 -1.27 16.02 29.75
C TYR A 217 -0.11 16.57 28.90
N VAL A 218 0.77 17.39 29.49
CA VAL A 218 1.94 17.92 28.78
C VAL A 218 3.19 17.23 29.31
N GLY A 219 3.88 16.54 28.39
CA GLY A 219 5.29 16.24 28.57
C GLY A 219 5.67 14.77 28.53
N LYS A 220 4.72 13.81 28.52
CA LYS A 220 5.02 12.39 28.29
C LYS A 220 3.85 11.66 27.63
N LEU A 221 4.01 11.24 26.38
CA LEU A 221 3.21 10.16 25.84
C LEU A 221 3.51 8.85 26.58
N SER A 222 2.52 7.99 26.71
CA SER A 222 2.75 6.62 27.17
C SER A 222 3.62 5.86 26.16
N LYS A 223 4.31 4.81 26.61
CA LYS A 223 5.08 3.92 25.72
C LYS A 223 4.19 3.32 24.62
N ASP A 224 2.94 3.05 24.94
CA ASP A 224 1.98 2.45 24.01
C ASP A 224 1.58 3.45 22.91
N GLN A 225 1.37 4.72 23.27
CA GLN A 225 1.10 5.80 22.31
C GLN A 225 2.30 6.04 21.40
N LEU A 226 3.52 6.04 21.94
CA LEU A 226 4.74 6.14 21.14
C LEU A 226 4.90 4.95 20.19
N SER A 227 4.65 3.72 20.66
CA SER A 227 4.71 2.51 19.84
C SER A 227 3.70 2.52 18.68
N LEU A 228 2.48 3.00 18.93
CA LEU A 228 1.42 3.06 17.91
C LEU A 228 1.71 4.17 16.90
N LEU A 229 2.21 5.32 17.34
CA LEU A 229 2.69 6.38 16.45
C LEU A 229 3.88 5.89 15.60
N GLN A 230 4.81 5.17 16.21
CA GLN A 230 5.95 4.58 15.52
C GLN A 230 5.50 3.57 14.45
N SER A 231 4.56 2.69 14.80
CA SER A 231 3.97 1.72 13.88
C SER A 231 3.28 2.41 12.68
N TYR A 232 2.60 3.52 12.94
CA TYR A 232 1.95 4.31 11.91
C TYR A 232 2.98 4.95 10.96
N ILE A 233 3.98 5.67 11.50
CA ILE A 233 5.04 6.32 10.69
C ILE A 233 5.75 5.26 9.84
N SER A 234 6.01 4.08 10.40
CA SER A 234 6.61 2.95 9.69
C SER A 234 5.75 2.51 8.50
N ALA A 235 4.44 2.38 8.70
CA ALA A 235 3.52 1.86 7.70
C ALA A 235 3.22 2.84 6.54
N GLU A 236 3.15 4.15 6.81
CA GLU A 236 2.80 5.12 5.74
C GLU A 236 4.03 5.64 4.99
N ILE A 237 5.11 5.98 5.71
CA ILE A 237 6.25 6.70 5.14
C ILE A 237 7.28 5.72 4.56
N LEU A 238 7.43 4.54 5.18
CA LEU A 238 8.64 3.73 5.09
C LEU A 238 8.39 2.24 4.87
N ASP A 239 7.22 1.84 4.37
CA ASP A 239 6.90 0.46 4.04
C ASP A 239 7.60 0.00 2.74
N PHE A 240 8.94 0.00 2.76
CA PHE A 240 9.73 -0.61 1.71
C PHE A 240 9.72 -2.13 1.93
N PRO A 241 9.24 -2.90 0.94
CA PRO A 241 9.23 -4.34 1.07
C PRO A 241 10.68 -4.84 1.14
N SER A 242 11.00 -5.70 2.11
CA SER A 242 12.29 -6.41 2.16
C SER A 242 12.41 -7.50 1.09
N LYS A 243 11.29 -7.90 0.51
CA LYS A 243 11.19 -8.85 -0.60
C LYS A 243 10.11 -8.39 -1.57
N PHE A 244 10.42 -8.37 -2.85
CA PHE A 244 9.47 -8.02 -3.90
C PHE A 244 9.25 -9.21 -4.83
N ASP A 245 8.05 -9.80 -4.73
CA ASP A 245 7.64 -10.90 -5.60
C ASP A 245 7.27 -10.34 -6.98
N ILE A 246 8.01 -10.78 -8.01
CA ILE A 246 7.68 -10.52 -9.40
C ILE A 246 6.60 -11.53 -9.77
N GLN A 247 5.35 -11.07 -9.68
CA GLN A 247 4.17 -11.84 -10.03
C GLN A 247 4.31 -12.34 -11.48
N ASP A 248 3.78 -13.52 -11.76
CA ASP A 248 3.89 -14.27 -13.03
C ASP A 248 5.11 -15.19 -13.22
N VAL A 249 6.22 -14.96 -12.51
CA VAL A 249 7.49 -15.65 -12.85
C VAL A 249 8.17 -16.37 -11.67
N ASN A 250 7.51 -16.41 -10.50
CA ASN A 250 8.02 -17.03 -9.26
C ASN A 250 9.43 -16.56 -8.86
N LEU A 251 9.75 -15.31 -9.21
CA LEU A 251 10.98 -14.62 -8.79
C LEU A 251 10.69 -13.72 -7.60
N THR A 252 11.63 -13.69 -6.67
CA THR A 252 11.62 -12.75 -5.57
C THR A 252 12.91 -11.95 -5.61
N LEU A 253 12.78 -10.63 -5.76
CA LEU A 253 13.86 -9.67 -5.60
C LEU A 253 14.07 -9.41 -4.11
N ASP A 254 15.25 -9.73 -3.61
CA ASP A 254 15.68 -9.45 -2.25
C ASP A 254 16.02 -7.96 -2.13
N LEU A 255 15.25 -7.26 -1.32
CA LEU A 255 15.40 -5.83 -1.03
C LEU A 255 15.80 -5.61 0.43
N GLY A 256 16.24 -6.68 1.11
CA GLY A 256 16.78 -6.60 2.44
C GLY A 256 17.95 -5.61 2.51
N LEU A 257 18.03 -4.89 3.63
CA LEU A 257 19.10 -3.93 3.87
C LEU A 257 20.45 -4.62 4.02
N ILE A 258 21.50 -4.00 3.48
CA ILE A 258 22.89 -4.48 3.57
C ILE A 258 23.82 -3.40 4.12
N GLY A 259 24.94 -3.81 4.73
CA GLY A 259 25.92 -2.89 5.30
C GLY A 259 25.33 -2.00 6.40
N ASP A 260 25.58 -0.69 6.34
CA ASP A 260 24.97 0.30 7.24
C ASP A 260 23.46 0.48 6.97
N GLY A 261 22.95 -0.07 5.86
CA GLY A 261 21.54 -0.19 5.49
C GLY A 261 20.86 1.12 5.14
N VAL A 262 20.94 2.13 6.00
CA VAL A 262 20.39 3.45 5.77
C VAL A 262 21.39 4.54 6.13
N ILE A 263 21.56 5.47 5.20
CA ILE A 263 22.41 6.64 5.35
C ILE A 263 21.52 7.87 5.38
N VAL A 264 21.67 8.67 6.43
CA VAL A 264 20.96 9.92 6.61
C VAL A 264 21.96 11.06 6.62
N THR A 265 21.67 12.08 5.83
CA THR A 265 22.41 13.35 5.83
C THR A 265 21.41 14.49 5.92
N ASP A 266 21.89 15.71 6.14
CA ASP A 266 21.01 16.89 6.19
C ASP A 266 20.28 17.17 4.86
N ASN A 267 20.72 16.54 3.74
CA ASN A 267 20.20 16.78 2.39
C ASN A 267 19.45 15.59 1.78
N TYR A 268 19.65 14.38 2.29
CA TYR A 268 19.03 13.18 1.73
C TYR A 268 18.98 12.01 2.73
N LEU A 269 18.06 11.10 2.47
CA LEU A 269 17.92 9.77 3.07
C LEU A 269 18.13 8.72 1.98
N SER A 270 19.03 7.76 2.21
CA SER A 270 19.27 6.69 1.24
C SER A 270 19.21 5.31 1.88
N ILE A 271 18.53 4.40 1.22
CA ILE A 271 18.27 3.02 1.62
C ILE A 271 19.09 2.10 0.71
N ILE A 272 19.98 1.31 1.31
CA ILE A 272 20.94 0.43 0.63
C ILE A 272 20.43 -1.01 0.69
N GLN A 273 20.14 -1.58 -0.47
CA GLN A 273 19.40 -2.84 -0.60
C GLN A 273 20.21 -3.90 -1.33
N ASP A 274 19.90 -5.16 -1.02
CA ASP A 274 20.60 -6.33 -1.55
C ASP A 274 20.50 -6.45 -3.07
N GLY A 275 19.30 -6.32 -3.63
CA GLY A 275 19.00 -6.39 -5.06
C GLY A 275 19.34 -7.72 -5.73
N SER A 276 19.52 -8.82 -4.97
CA SER A 276 19.69 -10.15 -5.56
C SER A 276 18.33 -10.78 -5.91
N LEU A 277 18.34 -11.74 -6.83
CA LEU A 277 17.13 -12.50 -7.18
C LEU A 277 17.23 -13.91 -6.65
N SER A 278 16.12 -14.40 -6.13
CA SER A 278 15.94 -15.78 -5.71
C SER A 278 14.74 -16.39 -6.43
N PHE A 279 14.85 -17.68 -6.70
CA PHE A 279 13.76 -18.50 -7.20
C PHE A 279 13.13 -19.24 -6.04
N LYS A 280 11.80 -19.36 -6.03
CA LYS A 280 11.12 -20.25 -5.08
C LYS A 280 11.64 -21.69 -5.28
N GLY A 281 12.53 -22.13 -4.39
CA GLY A 281 13.13 -23.48 -4.38
C GLY A 281 14.56 -23.61 -4.91
N ILE A 282 15.21 -22.54 -5.39
CA ILE A 282 16.63 -22.59 -5.81
C ILE A 282 17.41 -21.51 -5.05
N ASN A 283 18.23 -21.95 -4.09
CA ASN A 283 19.14 -21.07 -3.37
C ASN A 283 20.34 -20.75 -4.27
N GLN A 284 20.39 -19.53 -4.82
CA GLN A 284 21.59 -19.06 -5.51
C GLN A 284 22.68 -18.70 -4.48
N THR A 285 23.58 -19.64 -4.20
CA THR A 285 24.74 -19.44 -3.32
C THR A 285 25.98 -19.03 -4.12
N GLY A 286 25.92 -17.84 -4.72
CA GLY A 286 27.07 -17.22 -5.39
C GLY A 286 27.65 -16.06 -4.56
N PRO A 287 28.95 -15.73 -4.71
CA PRO A 287 29.46 -14.48 -4.16
C PRO A 287 28.73 -13.28 -4.78
N LYS A 288 28.30 -12.36 -3.92
CA LYS A 288 27.66 -11.09 -4.30
C LYS A 288 28.75 -10.10 -4.70
N ASP A 289 28.87 -9.83 -6.00
CA ASP A 289 29.84 -8.87 -6.56
C ASP A 289 29.11 -7.57 -6.91
N TYR A 290 28.72 -6.84 -5.87
CA TYR A 290 27.98 -5.60 -6.03
C TYR A 290 28.81 -4.51 -6.71
N THR A 291 28.15 -3.77 -7.58
CA THR A 291 28.74 -2.58 -8.19
C THR A 291 28.79 -1.46 -7.18
N GLN A 292 29.89 -0.70 -7.18
CA GLN A 292 30.02 0.51 -6.40
C GLN A 292 29.21 1.61 -7.08
N MET A 293 28.23 2.16 -6.36
CA MET A 293 27.29 3.18 -6.85
C MET A 293 27.29 4.38 -5.89
N PRO A 294 27.05 5.60 -6.38
CA PRO A 294 26.82 6.72 -5.48
C PRO A 294 25.57 6.46 -4.64
N ILE A 295 25.61 6.86 -3.38
CA ILE A 295 24.46 6.76 -2.48
C ILE A 295 23.36 7.77 -2.87
N HIS A 296 23.79 8.90 -3.41
CA HIS A 296 22.95 9.99 -3.89
C HIS A 296 23.64 10.69 -5.06
N ALA A 297 22.86 11.14 -6.04
CA ALA A 297 23.35 11.92 -7.17
C ALA A 297 22.98 13.40 -7.02
N ASP A 298 23.99 14.22 -6.76
CA ASP A 298 23.83 15.68 -6.63
C ASP A 298 23.15 16.26 -7.87
N GLY A 299 22.07 17.01 -7.67
CA GLY A 299 21.32 17.68 -8.73
C GLY A 299 20.33 16.80 -9.50
N GLY A 300 20.12 15.53 -9.10
CA GLY A 300 18.97 14.76 -9.56
C GLY A 300 17.66 15.20 -8.88
N GLN A 301 16.58 14.49 -9.15
CA GLN A 301 15.23 14.79 -8.64
C GLN A 301 15.00 14.22 -7.24
N ASP A 302 13.78 14.39 -6.72
CA ASP A 302 13.41 14.12 -5.32
C ASP A 302 13.55 12.64 -4.94
N LEU A 303 13.28 11.74 -5.88
CA LEU A 303 13.43 10.29 -5.76
C LEU A 303 14.43 9.77 -6.80
N GLN A 304 15.40 9.00 -6.30
CA GLN A 304 16.41 8.34 -7.13
C GLN A 304 16.45 6.85 -6.80
N VAL A 305 16.40 5.99 -7.82
CA VAL A 305 16.61 4.54 -7.67
C VAL A 305 17.79 4.11 -8.53
N PHE A 306 18.80 3.56 -7.87
CA PHE A 306 20.02 3.04 -8.49
C PHE A 306 19.88 1.53 -8.61
N ILE A 307 20.03 0.98 -9.81
CA ILE A 307 19.96 -0.46 -10.09
C ILE A 307 21.32 -0.90 -10.62
N SER A 308 22.04 -1.69 -9.83
CA SER A 308 23.39 -2.12 -10.17
C SER A 308 23.42 -3.02 -11.40
N GLN A 309 24.55 -3.02 -12.09
CA GLN A 309 24.86 -4.01 -13.11
C GLN A 309 24.78 -5.45 -12.57
N TYR A 310 25.10 -5.66 -11.29
CA TYR A 310 24.94 -6.95 -10.63
C TYR A 310 23.47 -7.42 -10.63
N THR A 311 22.55 -6.57 -10.19
CA THR A 311 21.11 -6.87 -10.15
C THR A 311 20.56 -7.15 -11.54
N LEU A 312 20.94 -6.33 -12.54
CA LEU A 312 20.57 -6.58 -13.93
C LEU A 312 21.13 -7.90 -14.46
N GLY A 313 22.38 -8.23 -14.13
CA GLY A 313 22.99 -9.52 -14.48
C GLY A 313 22.20 -10.69 -13.90
N LYS A 314 21.79 -10.59 -12.64
CA LYS A 314 20.94 -11.60 -11.98
C LYS A 314 19.57 -11.75 -12.63
N MET A 315 18.98 -10.66 -13.11
CA MET A 315 17.71 -10.71 -13.87
C MET A 315 17.87 -11.45 -15.20
N ILE A 316 18.98 -11.25 -15.92
CA ILE A 316 19.25 -11.95 -17.17
C ILE A 316 19.56 -13.43 -16.94
N GLU A 317 20.37 -13.75 -15.93
CA GLU A 317 20.60 -15.13 -15.48
C GLU A 317 19.25 -15.82 -15.22
N ALA A 318 18.37 -15.13 -14.47
CA ALA A 318 17.08 -15.67 -14.14
C ALA A 318 16.18 -15.89 -15.37
N ALA A 319 16.16 -14.94 -16.30
CA ALA A 319 15.40 -15.04 -17.54
C ALA A 319 15.86 -16.22 -18.42
N VAL A 320 17.16 -16.53 -18.44
CA VAL A 320 17.69 -17.73 -19.13
C VAL A 320 17.25 -19.02 -18.43
N GLU A 321 17.33 -19.08 -17.11
CA GLU A 321 16.91 -20.28 -16.35
C GLU A 321 15.41 -20.58 -16.50
N LEU A 322 14.58 -19.53 -16.59
CA LEU A 322 13.13 -19.61 -16.78
C LEU A 322 12.67 -19.79 -18.22
N ASP A 323 13.58 -20.05 -19.16
CA ASP A 323 13.24 -20.22 -20.59
C ASP A 323 12.59 -18.99 -21.23
N PHE A 324 12.83 -17.76 -20.74
CA PHE A 324 12.27 -16.56 -21.39
C PHE A 324 12.86 -16.34 -22.78
N PHE A 325 14.10 -16.81 -22.97
CA PHE A 325 14.78 -16.81 -24.26
C PHE A 325 14.51 -18.07 -25.09
N LYS A 326 13.37 -18.75 -24.87
CA LYS A 326 12.92 -19.89 -25.69
C LYS A 326 11.97 -19.43 -26.79
N TYR A 327 12.41 -19.47 -28.04
CA TYR A 327 11.66 -19.01 -29.21
C TYR A 327 11.50 -20.13 -30.24
N TYR A 328 10.27 -20.43 -30.64
CA TYR A 328 9.94 -21.49 -31.60
C TYR A 328 9.41 -20.89 -32.91
N ILE A 329 10.15 -21.11 -33.98
CA ILE A 329 9.81 -20.66 -35.33
C ILE A 329 9.25 -21.84 -36.11
N ALA A 330 7.93 -21.90 -36.23
CA ALA A 330 7.23 -22.95 -36.97
C ALA A 330 7.17 -22.67 -38.49
N ASN A 331 6.70 -23.66 -39.25
CA ASN A 331 6.29 -23.53 -40.65
C ASN A 331 7.36 -22.94 -41.57
N GLN A 332 8.61 -23.36 -41.36
CA GLN A 332 9.70 -23.01 -42.24
C GLN A 332 9.68 -23.95 -43.45
N THR A 333 9.79 -23.38 -44.65
CA THR A 333 9.94 -24.18 -45.87
C THR A 333 11.33 -24.79 -45.93
N THR A 334 11.48 -25.90 -46.65
CA THR A 334 12.79 -26.49 -46.92
C THR A 334 13.75 -25.45 -47.53
N ASP A 335 13.27 -24.61 -48.46
CA ASP A 335 14.07 -23.51 -49.04
C ASP A 335 14.61 -22.56 -47.96
N ASN A 336 13.81 -22.23 -46.94
CA ASN A 336 14.25 -21.40 -45.82
C ASN A 336 15.34 -22.12 -45.01
N ILE A 337 15.18 -23.42 -44.73
CA ILE A 337 16.18 -24.19 -43.99
C ILE A 337 17.47 -24.37 -44.80
N ASP A 338 17.38 -24.66 -46.10
CA ASP A 338 18.53 -24.80 -46.99
C ASP A 338 19.32 -23.49 -47.15
N SER A 339 18.65 -22.35 -47.00
CA SER A 339 19.32 -21.04 -46.92
C SER A 339 20.23 -20.90 -45.70
N ILE A 340 20.00 -21.71 -44.65
CA ILE A 340 20.82 -21.80 -43.44
C ILE A 340 21.85 -22.92 -43.59
N ILE A 341 21.39 -24.15 -43.85
CA ILE A 341 22.21 -25.35 -43.90
C ILE A 341 21.90 -26.10 -45.19
N SER A 342 22.89 -26.19 -46.07
CA SER A 342 22.76 -26.80 -47.39
C SER A 342 22.59 -28.32 -47.33
N GLU A 343 21.93 -28.89 -48.35
CA GLU A 343 21.68 -30.33 -48.54
C GLU A 343 20.57 -30.87 -47.61
N PHE A 344 19.74 -29.99 -47.06
CA PHE A 344 18.61 -30.36 -46.23
C PHE A 344 17.53 -31.08 -47.06
N GLU A 345 17.14 -30.52 -48.22
CA GLU A 345 16.19 -31.18 -49.14
C GLU A 345 16.67 -32.57 -49.57
N ASP A 346 17.97 -32.72 -49.86
CA ASP A 346 18.53 -33.99 -50.31
C ASP A 346 18.43 -35.09 -49.23
N SER A 347 18.56 -34.69 -47.95
CA SER A 347 18.59 -35.62 -46.82
C SER A 347 17.21 -35.93 -46.26
N PHE A 348 16.32 -34.94 -46.24
CA PHE A 348 15.01 -35.05 -45.57
C PHE A 348 13.83 -34.92 -46.54
N GLY A 349 14.04 -34.48 -47.78
CA GLY A 349 12.99 -34.16 -48.73
C GLY A 349 12.41 -32.75 -48.54
N ARG A 350 11.41 -32.42 -49.36
CA ARG A 350 10.72 -31.13 -49.32
C ARG A 350 9.60 -31.14 -48.28
N HIS A 351 9.64 -30.18 -47.36
CA HIS A 351 8.68 -29.96 -46.29
C HIS A 351 8.37 -28.48 -46.14
N ASP A 352 7.12 -28.16 -45.80
CA ASP A 352 6.67 -26.78 -45.57
C ASP A 352 6.43 -26.49 -44.06
N ASP A 353 6.68 -27.48 -43.19
CA ASP A 353 6.38 -27.45 -41.76
C ASP A 353 7.63 -27.66 -40.87
N ASN A 354 8.82 -27.38 -41.39
CA ASN A 354 10.06 -27.42 -40.62
C ASN A 354 10.01 -26.41 -39.47
N SER A 355 10.87 -26.61 -38.47
CA SER A 355 10.86 -25.78 -37.28
C SER A 355 12.26 -25.50 -36.76
N ILE A 356 12.44 -24.29 -36.26
CA ILE A 356 13.67 -23.85 -35.60
C ILE A 356 13.32 -23.52 -34.15
N LEU A 357 14.03 -24.11 -33.20
CA LEU A 357 13.93 -23.78 -31.79
C LEU A 357 15.20 -23.04 -31.37
N MET A 358 15.05 -21.90 -30.75
CA MET A 358 16.14 -21.17 -30.12
C MET A 358 15.93 -21.15 -28.61
N GLU A 359 16.96 -21.41 -27.83
CA GLU A 359 16.91 -21.33 -26.37
C GLU A 359 18.22 -20.82 -25.75
N GLY A 360 18.15 -20.17 -24.59
CA GLY A 360 19.34 -19.72 -23.87
C GLY A 360 20.10 -20.89 -23.24
N ILE A 361 21.43 -20.90 -23.32
CA ILE A 361 22.25 -21.96 -22.72
C ILE A 361 22.17 -21.88 -21.20
N LYS A 362 21.59 -22.90 -20.56
CA LYS A 362 21.41 -22.96 -19.09
C LYS A 362 22.68 -23.31 -18.30
N ASN A 363 23.78 -23.69 -18.98
CA ASN A 363 25.04 -23.99 -18.32
C ASN A 363 25.77 -22.71 -17.87
N MET A 364 25.33 -22.17 -16.72
CA MET A 364 25.86 -20.93 -16.14
C MET A 364 27.33 -21.00 -15.71
N THR A 365 27.94 -22.19 -15.66
CA THR A 365 29.36 -22.33 -15.31
C THR A 365 30.28 -21.92 -16.46
N LEU A 366 29.86 -22.19 -17.70
CA LEU A 366 30.63 -21.89 -18.91
C LEU A 366 30.09 -20.66 -19.65
N HIS A 367 28.77 -20.44 -19.59
CA HIS A 367 28.06 -19.48 -20.44
C HIS A 367 27.28 -18.45 -19.61
N ARG A 368 27.88 -17.96 -18.52
CA ARG A 368 27.25 -16.96 -17.66
C ARG A 368 26.94 -15.68 -18.46
N PRO A 369 25.68 -15.22 -18.49
CA PRO A 369 25.34 -13.93 -19.06
C PRO A 369 26.13 -12.82 -18.39
N THR A 370 26.55 -11.83 -19.17
CA THR A 370 27.20 -10.63 -18.65
C THR A 370 26.40 -9.40 -19.03
N VAL A 371 26.26 -8.48 -18.10
CA VAL A 371 25.68 -7.16 -18.34
C VAL A 371 26.79 -6.15 -18.11
N LYS A 372 26.89 -5.18 -19.01
CA LYS A 372 27.80 -4.04 -18.89
C LYS A 372 27.01 -2.76 -19.06
N VAL A 373 26.95 -1.92 -18.03
CA VAL A 373 26.27 -0.62 -18.10
C VAL A 373 27.32 0.48 -18.31
N GLU A 374 27.22 1.19 -19.42
CA GLU A 374 28.05 2.35 -19.78
C GLU A 374 27.16 3.58 -19.92
N THR A 375 27.73 4.79 -19.88
CA THR A 375 26.95 6.04 -19.81
C THR A 375 25.98 6.23 -20.99
N ASP A 376 26.27 5.67 -22.15
CA ASP A 376 25.49 5.80 -23.37
C ASP A 376 24.75 4.52 -23.79
N LYS A 377 25.10 3.37 -23.21
CA LYS A 377 24.54 2.08 -23.61
C LYS A 377 24.64 1.03 -22.51
N THR A 378 23.71 0.10 -22.53
CA THR A 378 23.80 -1.14 -21.75
C THR A 378 24.03 -2.28 -22.72
N THR A 379 25.09 -3.05 -22.54
CA THR A 379 25.39 -4.21 -23.37
C THR A 379 25.11 -5.48 -22.58
N ILE A 380 24.41 -6.43 -23.18
CA ILE A 380 24.14 -7.75 -22.62
C ILE A 380 24.78 -8.78 -23.54
N GLU A 381 25.60 -9.65 -22.96
CA GLU A 381 26.15 -10.81 -23.67
C GLU A 381 25.64 -12.08 -23.04
N PHE A 382 25.06 -12.98 -23.83
CA PHE A 382 24.66 -14.31 -23.37
C PHE A 382 24.76 -15.31 -24.52
N TYR A 383 24.63 -16.60 -24.20
CA TYR A 383 24.73 -17.66 -25.20
C TYR A 383 23.38 -18.31 -25.43
N ALA A 384 23.14 -18.73 -26.67
CA ALA A 384 21.93 -19.41 -27.09
C ALA A 384 22.26 -20.58 -28.02
N GLU A 385 21.43 -21.60 -27.99
CA GLU A 385 21.45 -22.74 -28.91
C GLU A 385 20.32 -22.55 -29.92
N VAL A 386 20.61 -22.79 -31.20
CA VAL A 386 19.62 -22.81 -32.28
C VAL A 386 19.57 -24.22 -32.85
N HIS A 387 18.44 -24.87 -32.64
CA HIS A 387 18.14 -26.22 -33.08
C HIS A 387 17.30 -26.15 -34.34
N ILE A 388 17.79 -26.74 -35.42
CA ILE A 388 16.98 -27.02 -36.61
C ILE A 388 16.40 -28.41 -36.41
N LEU A 389 15.09 -28.49 -36.20
CA LEU A 389 14.42 -29.72 -35.80
C LEU A 389 14.12 -30.63 -37.00
N ASN A 390 14.13 -31.94 -36.77
CA ASN A 390 13.82 -32.93 -37.78
C ASN A 390 12.34 -32.86 -38.20
N PRO A 391 12.03 -32.77 -39.52
CA PRO A 391 10.65 -32.64 -39.99
C PRO A 391 9.79 -33.87 -39.69
N PHE A 392 10.40 -35.05 -39.62
CA PHE A 392 9.68 -36.29 -39.31
C PHE A 392 9.46 -36.49 -37.82
N GLU A 393 10.41 -36.05 -36.98
CA GLU A 393 10.31 -36.17 -35.53
C GLU A 393 11.00 -35.00 -34.81
N LYS A 394 10.20 -34.01 -34.40
CA LYS A 394 10.64 -32.72 -33.85
C LYS A 394 11.36 -32.79 -32.50
N SER A 395 11.52 -33.98 -31.92
CA SER A 395 12.31 -34.21 -30.72
C SER A 395 13.80 -34.42 -31.03
N TYR A 396 14.17 -34.60 -32.30
CA TYR A 396 15.55 -34.73 -32.75
C TYR A 396 16.00 -33.50 -33.53
N ASP A 397 17.26 -33.15 -33.34
CA ASP A 397 17.92 -32.09 -34.11
C ASP A 397 18.50 -32.66 -35.40
N VAL A 398 18.35 -31.89 -36.48
CA VAL A 398 19.08 -32.06 -37.74
C VAL A 398 20.41 -31.32 -37.66
N ALA A 399 20.43 -30.18 -36.99
CA ALA A 399 21.64 -29.47 -36.65
C ALA A 399 21.43 -28.56 -35.43
N GLN A 400 22.51 -28.31 -34.70
CA GLN A 400 22.58 -27.38 -33.61
C GLN A 400 23.64 -26.30 -33.89
N VAL A 401 23.31 -25.04 -33.61
CA VAL A 401 24.23 -23.90 -33.70
C VAL A 401 24.30 -23.23 -32.34
N ASP A 402 25.49 -23.22 -31.73
CA ASP A 402 25.71 -22.45 -30.50
C ASP A 402 26.17 -21.06 -30.88
N MET A 403 25.52 -20.05 -30.32
CA MET A 403 25.73 -18.65 -30.66
C MET A 403 26.01 -17.83 -29.40
N LYS A 404 26.93 -16.87 -29.52
CA LYS A 404 27.09 -15.76 -28.59
C LYS A 404 26.28 -14.57 -29.12
N LEU A 405 25.32 -14.11 -28.33
CA LEU A 405 24.51 -12.94 -28.61
C LEU A 405 25.09 -11.76 -27.84
N THR A 406 25.30 -10.64 -28.53
CA THR A 406 25.74 -9.38 -27.93
C THR A 406 24.77 -8.29 -28.32
N SER A 407 24.03 -7.79 -27.34
CA SER A 407 22.89 -6.91 -27.54
C SER A 407 23.10 -5.58 -26.85
N GLY A 408 22.84 -4.48 -27.55
CA GLY A 408 22.76 -3.14 -26.96
C GLY A 408 21.30 -2.87 -26.58
N ILE A 409 21.05 -2.47 -25.34
CA ILE A 409 19.72 -2.20 -24.81
C ILE A 409 19.59 -0.73 -24.42
N LYS A 410 18.46 -0.14 -24.78
CA LYS A 410 18.02 1.17 -24.32
C LYS A 410 16.79 1.00 -23.43
N PHE A 411 16.85 1.56 -22.24
CA PHE A 411 15.77 1.50 -21.26
C PHE A 411 14.85 2.71 -21.35
N LYS A 412 13.60 2.49 -20.96
CA LYS A 412 12.59 3.52 -20.73
C LYS A 412 11.84 3.18 -19.45
N ILE A 413 11.15 4.15 -18.88
CA ILE A 413 10.30 3.96 -17.72
C ILE A 413 8.94 4.62 -18.01
N ASN A 414 7.85 3.94 -17.68
CA ASN A 414 6.49 4.45 -17.84
C ASN A 414 5.95 5.04 -16.52
N SER A 415 4.70 5.53 -16.51
CA SER A 415 4.04 6.10 -15.32
C SER A 415 3.80 5.10 -14.20
N ASP A 416 3.81 3.82 -14.51
CA ASP A 416 3.54 2.75 -13.56
C ASP A 416 4.83 2.24 -12.92
N PHE A 417 5.97 2.92 -13.11
CA PHE A 417 7.31 2.50 -12.65
C PHE A 417 7.75 1.17 -13.23
N MET A 418 7.29 0.85 -14.42
CA MET A 418 7.77 -0.30 -15.18
C MET A 418 8.94 0.14 -16.07
N ILE A 419 10.12 -0.39 -15.78
CA ILE A 419 11.29 -0.24 -16.65
C ILE A 419 11.13 -1.21 -17.81
N THR A 420 10.93 -0.67 -19.01
CA THR A 420 10.93 -1.44 -20.25
C THR A 420 12.23 -1.22 -21.00
N GLY A 421 12.48 -2.06 -22.00
CA GLY A 421 13.68 -1.96 -22.82
C GLY A 421 13.40 -2.25 -24.28
N TYR A 422 14.33 -1.86 -25.14
CA TYR A 422 14.39 -2.37 -26.50
C TYR A 422 15.84 -2.57 -26.91
N LEU A 423 16.04 -3.56 -27.77
CA LEU A 423 17.31 -3.84 -28.41
C LEU A 423 17.59 -2.78 -29.49
N ASP A 424 18.63 -2.00 -29.28
CA ASP A 424 19.18 -1.04 -30.24
C ASP A 424 20.07 -1.73 -31.28
N THR A 425 20.86 -2.70 -30.83
CA THR A 425 21.75 -3.49 -31.67
C THR A 425 21.72 -4.95 -31.24
N LEU A 426 21.82 -5.88 -32.18
CA LEU A 426 21.97 -7.31 -31.93
C LEU A 426 23.09 -7.84 -32.84
N ASN A 427 24.17 -8.34 -32.23
CA ASN A 427 25.22 -9.06 -32.92
C ASN A 427 25.16 -10.55 -32.53
N MET A 428 25.35 -11.43 -33.50
CA MET A 428 25.30 -12.87 -33.33
C MET A 428 26.59 -13.48 -33.87
N ASP A 429 27.34 -14.14 -32.99
CA ASP A 429 28.58 -14.81 -33.34
C ASP A 429 28.43 -16.32 -33.15
N VAL A 430 28.65 -17.08 -34.22
CA VAL A 430 28.62 -18.56 -34.18
C VAL A 430 29.84 -19.05 -33.42
N VAL A 431 29.59 -19.76 -32.32
CA VAL A 431 30.61 -20.40 -31.48
C VAL A 431 30.88 -21.80 -32.00
N GLN A 432 29.82 -22.56 -32.25
CA GLN A 432 29.89 -23.96 -32.65
C GLN A 432 28.77 -24.30 -33.62
N PHE A 433 29.04 -25.22 -34.54
CA PHE A 433 28.06 -25.78 -35.46
C PHE A 433 28.18 -27.31 -35.47
N LEU A 434 27.06 -27.98 -35.18
CA LEU A 434 26.95 -29.42 -35.05
C LEU A 434 25.86 -29.96 -35.99
N PRO A 435 26.22 -30.41 -37.22
CA PRO A 435 25.28 -31.09 -38.09
C PRO A 435 25.13 -32.57 -37.71
N PHE A 436 23.90 -33.09 -37.76
CA PHE A 436 23.58 -34.50 -37.53
C PHE A 436 23.23 -35.26 -38.82
N TYR A 437 23.53 -34.65 -39.97
CA TYR A 437 23.44 -35.25 -41.29
C TYR A 437 24.63 -34.81 -42.15
N ASN A 438 24.80 -35.44 -43.32
CA ASN A 438 25.88 -35.10 -44.22
C ASN A 438 25.56 -33.76 -44.92
N THR A 439 26.32 -32.72 -44.58
CA THR A 439 26.23 -31.39 -45.19
C THR A 439 27.63 -30.86 -45.49
N THR A 440 27.77 -30.11 -46.58
CA THR A 440 28.99 -29.34 -46.87
C THR A 440 29.09 -28.02 -46.09
N THR A 441 28.03 -27.63 -45.38
CA THR A 441 27.97 -26.36 -44.62
C THR A 441 28.98 -26.35 -43.47
N GLN A 442 29.75 -25.27 -43.34
CA GLN A 442 30.70 -25.07 -42.24
C GLN A 442 30.26 -23.92 -41.32
N ALA A 443 30.79 -23.88 -40.09
CA ALA A 443 30.48 -22.82 -39.12
C ALA A 443 30.66 -21.38 -39.66
N LYS A 444 31.65 -21.17 -40.53
CA LYS A 444 31.90 -19.87 -41.18
C LYS A 444 30.75 -19.45 -42.13
N ASP A 445 30.10 -20.42 -42.76
CA ASP A 445 29.00 -20.20 -43.70
C ASP A 445 27.74 -19.86 -42.91
N ILE A 446 27.51 -20.57 -41.79
CA ILE A 446 26.42 -20.33 -40.85
C ILE A 446 26.43 -18.89 -40.35
N LYS A 447 27.59 -18.31 -39.99
CA LYS A 447 27.66 -16.93 -39.48
C LYS A 447 27.00 -15.90 -40.40
N THR A 448 27.21 -16.01 -41.72
CA THR A 448 26.57 -15.10 -42.68
C THR A 448 25.10 -15.45 -42.86
N ARG A 449 24.77 -16.75 -42.84
CA ARG A 449 23.43 -17.25 -43.12
C ARG A 449 22.46 -17.01 -41.97
N VAL A 450 22.84 -17.17 -40.71
CA VAL A 450 21.95 -16.93 -39.54
C VAL A 450 21.58 -15.47 -39.34
N GLY A 451 22.18 -14.53 -40.08
CA GLY A 451 21.85 -13.11 -40.02
C GLY A 451 20.36 -12.81 -40.24
N PHE A 452 19.64 -13.62 -41.02
CA PHE A 452 18.19 -13.46 -41.21
C PHE A 452 17.36 -13.73 -39.94
N LEU A 453 17.88 -14.51 -38.99
CA LEU A 453 17.23 -14.73 -37.69
C LEU A 453 17.30 -13.46 -36.83
N GLY A 454 18.27 -12.57 -37.07
CA GLY A 454 18.52 -11.38 -36.26
C GLY A 454 17.26 -10.53 -36.05
N PRO A 455 16.58 -10.08 -37.12
CA PRO A 455 15.32 -9.33 -36.98
C PRO A 455 14.21 -10.07 -36.23
N LEU A 456 14.11 -11.40 -36.39
CA LEU A 456 13.09 -12.21 -35.71
C LEU A 456 13.38 -12.31 -34.20
N ILE A 457 14.64 -12.59 -33.85
CA ILE A 457 15.13 -12.63 -32.47
C ILE A 457 14.96 -11.27 -31.83
N GLN A 458 15.34 -10.19 -32.54
CA GLN A 458 15.21 -8.84 -32.04
C GLN A 458 13.75 -8.49 -31.76
N SER A 459 12.83 -8.84 -32.67
CA SER A 459 11.40 -8.66 -32.48
C SER A 459 10.87 -9.42 -31.27
N TYR A 460 11.26 -10.68 -31.10
CA TYR A 460 10.85 -11.51 -29.97
C TYR A 460 11.37 -10.95 -28.64
N CYS A 461 12.66 -10.61 -28.56
CA CYS A 461 13.25 -10.03 -27.36
C CYS A 461 12.62 -8.67 -27.03
N ASN A 462 12.33 -7.82 -28.01
CA ASN A 462 11.65 -6.55 -27.77
C ASN A 462 10.25 -6.77 -27.20
N GLN A 463 9.49 -7.74 -27.71
CA GLN A 463 8.19 -8.09 -27.13
C GLN A 463 8.31 -8.50 -25.66
N LYS A 464 9.36 -9.24 -25.28
CA LYS A 464 9.62 -9.63 -23.89
C LYS A 464 10.14 -8.49 -23.02
N LEU A 465 10.91 -7.56 -23.58
CA LEU A 465 11.38 -6.36 -22.87
C LEU A 465 10.28 -5.30 -22.71
N ASP A 466 9.24 -5.34 -23.55
CA ASP A 466 8.05 -4.51 -23.44
C ASP A 466 7.18 -4.92 -22.23
N ASP A 467 7.22 -6.18 -21.80
CA ASP A 467 6.60 -6.65 -20.55
C ASP A 467 7.22 -5.95 -19.31
N GLY A 468 8.50 -5.56 -19.42
CA GLY A 468 9.20 -4.72 -18.47
C GLY A 468 9.47 -5.33 -17.09
N LEU A 469 10.00 -4.49 -16.19
CA LEU A 469 10.26 -4.80 -14.79
C LEU A 469 9.65 -3.71 -13.91
N GLN A 470 8.76 -4.11 -13.01
CA GLN A 470 8.21 -3.22 -12.00
C GLN A 470 9.27 -2.83 -10.96
N ILE A 471 9.48 -1.53 -10.75
CA ILE A 471 10.30 -1.02 -9.64
C ILE A 471 9.51 -1.09 -8.34
N PRO A 472 10.11 -1.61 -7.24
CA PRO A 472 9.46 -1.82 -5.95
C PRO A 472 9.32 -0.50 -5.19
N ILE A 473 8.44 0.37 -5.67
CA ILE A 473 8.02 1.59 -4.97
C ILE A 473 6.74 1.29 -4.18
N PRO A 474 6.59 1.78 -2.93
CA PRO A 474 5.34 1.67 -2.19
C PRO A 474 4.15 2.25 -2.97
N ASP A 475 3.04 1.54 -3.03
CA ASP A 475 1.85 1.96 -3.80
C ASP A 475 1.29 3.30 -3.30
N SER A 476 1.46 3.61 -2.01
CA SER A 476 1.10 4.89 -1.42
C SER A 476 1.84 6.07 -2.06
N LEU A 477 3.10 5.86 -2.48
CA LEU A 477 3.96 6.89 -3.08
C LEU A 477 3.80 6.99 -4.61
N LYS A 478 3.45 5.89 -5.30
CA LYS A 478 3.37 5.83 -6.76
C LYS A 478 2.51 6.94 -7.38
N LYS A 479 1.38 7.28 -6.75
CA LYS A 479 0.45 8.32 -7.22
C LYS A 479 1.03 9.75 -7.21
N TYR A 480 2.12 9.99 -6.48
CA TYR A 480 2.73 11.31 -6.35
C TYR A 480 3.98 11.49 -7.20
N ILE A 481 4.60 10.40 -7.65
CA ILE A 481 5.82 10.49 -8.42
C ILE A 481 5.49 10.85 -9.88
N LYS A 482 6.24 11.81 -10.44
CA LYS A 482 6.06 12.34 -11.80
C LYS A 482 7.41 12.48 -12.50
N ASN A 483 7.37 12.70 -13.82
CA ASN A 483 8.52 13.01 -14.66
C ASN A 483 9.67 12.00 -14.61
N GLN A 484 9.37 10.76 -14.25
CA GLN A 484 10.32 9.68 -14.10
C GLN A 484 11.10 9.44 -15.40
N LYS A 485 12.42 9.31 -15.25
CA LYS A 485 13.39 9.07 -16.33
C LYS A 485 14.35 7.99 -15.90
N VAL A 486 14.92 7.29 -16.88
CA VAL A 486 15.98 6.30 -16.66
C VAL A 486 17.22 6.71 -17.45
N TYR A 487 18.38 6.65 -16.81
CA TYR A 487 19.66 6.99 -17.39
C TYR A 487 20.64 5.84 -17.19
N ASN A 488 21.50 5.63 -18.17
CA ASN A 488 22.63 4.73 -17.99
C ASN A 488 23.79 5.50 -17.34
N LYS A 489 24.40 4.90 -16.32
CA LYS A 489 25.61 5.37 -15.67
C LYS A 489 26.61 4.23 -15.65
N HIS A 490 27.90 4.55 -15.46
CA HIS A 490 28.91 3.50 -15.49
C HIS A 490 28.66 2.49 -14.34
N GLY A 491 28.30 1.26 -14.70
CA GLY A 491 28.01 0.18 -13.76
C GLY A 491 26.58 0.14 -13.19
N TYR A 492 25.68 1.07 -13.51
CA TYR A 492 24.31 1.06 -12.97
C TYR A 492 23.31 1.87 -13.80
N LEU A 493 22.02 1.56 -13.65
CA LEU A 493 20.92 2.39 -14.13
C LEU A 493 20.48 3.34 -13.02
N LEU A 494 20.22 4.59 -13.38
CA LEU A 494 19.63 5.59 -12.50
C LEU A 494 18.21 5.89 -12.98
N MET A 495 17.21 5.49 -12.20
CA MET A 495 15.89 6.09 -12.28
C MET A 495 15.88 7.38 -11.44
N ASP A 496 15.36 8.44 -12.02
CA ASP A 496 15.27 9.77 -11.40
C ASP A 496 13.84 10.29 -11.59
N ALA A 497 13.19 10.79 -10.54
CA ALA A 497 11.80 11.23 -10.60
C ALA A 497 11.48 12.36 -9.60
N ASP A 498 10.58 13.26 -9.99
CA ASP A 498 10.03 14.32 -9.13
C ASP A 498 8.89 13.75 -8.29
N ILE A 499 8.61 14.36 -7.14
CA ILE A 499 7.45 14.02 -6.32
C ILE A 499 6.55 15.24 -6.19
N ASP A 500 5.24 15.05 -6.35
CA ASP A 500 4.27 16.13 -6.32
C ASP A 500 3.03 15.75 -5.50
N PHE A 501 3.06 16.15 -4.23
CA PHE A 501 1.97 15.95 -3.28
C PHE A 501 0.84 16.99 -3.41
N ARG A 502 0.90 17.94 -4.36
CA ARG A 502 -0.13 19.01 -4.48
C ARG A 502 -1.50 18.51 -4.92
N ASN A 503 -1.57 17.38 -5.61
CA ASN A 503 -2.83 16.74 -6.05
C ASN A 503 -3.24 15.62 -5.09
N PHE A 504 -2.93 15.75 -3.80
CA PHE A 504 -3.46 14.84 -2.81
C PHE A 504 -4.98 15.01 -2.77
N ASP A 505 -5.70 14.03 -3.34
CA ASP A 505 -7.15 13.91 -3.14
C ASP A 505 -7.36 13.69 -1.64
N LEU A 506 -7.60 14.79 -0.92
CA LEU A 506 -8.14 14.71 0.42
C LEU A 506 -9.45 13.92 0.28
N PRO A 507 -9.71 12.89 1.11
CA PRO A 507 -11.06 12.41 1.27
C PRO A 507 -11.89 13.61 1.71
N TYR A 508 -12.60 14.21 0.76
CA TYR A 508 -13.38 15.41 0.98
C TYR A 508 -14.53 14.98 1.89
N ASN A 509 -14.41 15.26 3.19
CA ASN A 509 -15.54 15.13 4.09
C ASN A 509 -16.55 16.18 3.65
N GLU A 510 -17.54 15.77 2.85
CA GLU A 510 -18.77 16.51 2.60
C GLU A 510 -19.59 16.59 3.89
N THR A 511 -19.08 17.29 4.90
CA THR A 511 -19.91 17.94 5.89
C THR A 511 -20.00 19.40 5.51
N GLU A 512 -20.66 19.66 4.38
CA GLU A 512 -21.19 21.00 4.10
C GLU A 512 -22.15 21.36 5.22
N ASN A 513 -21.70 22.26 6.09
CA ASN A 513 -22.56 23.14 6.86
C ASN A 513 -23.45 23.91 5.87
N LYS A 514 -24.65 23.40 5.61
CA LYS A 514 -25.78 24.21 5.17
C LYS A 514 -26.17 25.14 6.32
N GLN A 515 -25.38 26.20 6.51
CA GLN A 515 -25.90 27.41 7.13
C GLN A 515 -26.68 28.16 6.06
N ASP A 516 -28.00 27.99 6.11
CA ASP A 516 -28.95 28.84 5.42
C ASP A 516 -28.79 30.28 5.90
N ASN A 517 -28.01 31.07 5.15
CA ASN A 517 -28.01 32.52 5.25
C ASN A 517 -29.22 33.06 4.47
N ASN A 518 -30.34 33.25 5.16
CA ASN A 518 -31.34 34.24 4.77
C ASN A 518 -32.04 34.79 6.03
N SER A 519 -31.57 35.94 6.50
CA SER A 519 -32.31 36.80 7.43
C SER A 519 -32.62 38.14 6.76
N THR A 520 -33.91 38.45 6.60
CA THR A 520 -34.40 39.84 6.64
C THR A 520 -35.63 39.86 7.56
N ILE A 521 -35.70 40.93 8.34
CA ILE A 521 -36.24 41.05 9.71
C ILE A 521 -37.72 41.52 9.74
N ASP A 522 -38.34 41.32 10.91
CA ASP A 522 -39.57 41.89 11.53
C ASP A 522 -40.86 41.06 11.44
N SER A 523 -41.61 40.77 12.53
CA SER A 523 -41.60 41.31 13.91
C SER A 523 -42.36 40.41 14.92
N SER A 524 -41.89 40.47 16.17
CA SER A 524 -42.62 40.45 17.47
C SER A 524 -43.29 39.18 18.06
N GLN A 525 -42.66 38.75 19.17
CA GLN A 525 -43.18 38.52 20.54
C GLN A 525 -43.76 37.16 21.01
N ASP A 526 -42.94 36.58 21.91
CA ASP A 526 -43.22 36.13 23.28
C ASP A 526 -43.78 34.72 23.59
N ASN A 527 -42.82 33.94 24.14
CA ASN A 527 -42.84 33.20 25.41
C ASN A 527 -43.31 31.73 25.51
N ASN A 528 -42.32 30.93 25.96
CA ASN A 528 -42.34 29.74 26.85
C ASN A 528 -43.09 28.48 26.35
N ASP A 529 -42.63 27.25 26.55
CA ASP A 529 -41.74 26.69 27.56
C ASP A 529 -41.16 25.34 27.10
N SER A 530 -40.09 24.94 27.77
CA SER A 530 -39.25 23.74 27.63
C SER A 530 -39.92 22.35 27.75
N ASN A 531 -39.40 21.33 27.06
CA ASN A 531 -38.66 20.20 27.67
C ASN A 531 -38.26 19.09 26.66
N THR A 532 -36.93 18.90 26.56
CA THR A 532 -36.13 17.66 26.54
C THR A 532 -36.77 16.31 26.14
N ASP A 533 -36.17 15.60 25.17
CA ASP A 533 -35.16 14.54 25.45
C ASP A 533 -34.56 13.97 24.15
N ASP A 534 -33.26 14.20 23.97
CA ASP A 534 -32.40 13.66 22.92
C ASP A 534 -31.86 12.27 23.30
N LYS A 535 -31.81 11.35 22.33
CA LYS A 535 -30.93 10.18 22.38
C LYS A 535 -30.16 9.98 21.07
N ASN A 536 -28.88 10.32 21.15
CA ASN A 536 -27.70 9.64 20.60
C ASN A 536 -27.85 8.94 19.24
N GLN A 537 -27.45 9.64 18.19
CA GLN A 537 -26.78 9.07 17.02
C GLN A 537 -25.55 9.92 16.71
N ASN A 538 -24.35 9.35 16.89
CA ASN A 538 -23.11 9.56 16.12
C ASN A 538 -21.88 9.17 16.95
N SER A 539 -21.33 7.97 16.70
CA SER A 539 -19.97 7.59 17.14
C SER A 539 -19.30 6.45 16.36
N ASP A 540 -19.88 5.89 15.29
CA ASP A 540 -19.42 4.59 14.77
C ASP A 540 -18.56 4.62 13.49
N THR A 541 -18.24 5.80 12.95
CA THR A 541 -17.57 5.90 11.63
C THR A 541 -16.05 6.17 11.68
N GLU A 542 -15.49 6.71 12.77
CA GLU A 542 -14.05 7.05 12.85
C GLU A 542 -13.19 5.94 13.49
N THR A 543 -13.74 5.17 14.44
CA THR A 543 -13.04 4.06 15.13
C THR A 543 -12.80 2.83 14.23
N THR A 544 -13.59 2.66 13.18
CA THR A 544 -13.50 1.48 12.30
C THR A 544 -12.27 1.48 11.40
N PHE A 545 -11.76 2.65 11.00
CA PHE A 545 -10.62 2.75 10.07
C PHE A 545 -9.30 2.38 10.75
N VAL A 546 -9.02 2.99 11.90
CA VAL A 546 -7.79 2.75 12.69
C VAL A 546 -7.74 1.30 13.20
N GLN A 547 -8.87 0.76 13.68
CA GLN A 547 -8.95 -0.64 14.13
C GLN A 547 -8.83 -1.66 12.98
N ARG A 548 -9.38 -1.35 11.79
CA ARG A 548 -9.26 -2.21 10.60
C ARG A 548 -7.82 -2.25 10.09
N ARG A 549 -7.07 -1.15 10.21
CA ARG A 549 -5.67 -1.05 9.77
C ARG A 549 -4.66 -1.61 10.78
N LEU A 550 -4.90 -1.44 12.08
CA LEU A 550 -4.13 -2.11 13.14
C LEU A 550 -4.21 -3.64 13.07
N ARG A 551 -5.36 -4.19 12.67
CA ARG A 551 -5.50 -5.64 12.43
C ARG A 551 -4.65 -6.13 11.26
N GLN A 552 -4.57 -5.36 10.16
CA GLN A 552 -3.73 -5.72 9.01
C GLN A 552 -2.23 -5.77 9.36
N LEU A 553 -1.77 -4.91 10.27
CA LEU A 553 -0.38 -4.89 10.75
C LEU A 553 -0.08 -6.06 11.71
N GLN A 554 -1.03 -6.44 12.57
CA GLN A 554 -0.90 -7.62 13.44
C GLN A 554 -0.88 -8.94 12.64
N ASP A 555 -1.65 -9.02 11.56
CA ASP A 555 -1.66 -10.19 10.66
C ASP A 555 -0.34 -10.36 9.87
N HIS A 556 0.40 -9.26 9.65
CA HIS A 556 1.72 -9.30 8.99
C HIS A 556 2.83 -9.80 9.93
N GLN A 557 2.77 -9.50 11.23
CA GLN A 557 3.70 -10.03 12.22
C GLN A 557 3.47 -11.50 12.53
N TYR A 558 2.22 -11.98 12.51
CA TYR A 558 1.92 -13.40 12.76
C TYR A 558 2.44 -14.33 11.64
N ARG A 559 2.52 -13.84 10.40
CA ARG A 559 3.03 -14.59 9.25
C ARG A 559 4.54 -14.80 9.26
N SER A 560 5.31 -13.98 9.99
CA SER A 560 6.78 -14.18 10.09
C SER A 560 7.19 -15.25 11.09
N ASP A 561 6.28 -15.64 12.00
CA ASP A 561 6.59 -16.57 13.09
C ASP A 561 6.14 -18.03 12.78
N GLU A 562 5.27 -18.24 11.78
CA GLU A 562 4.85 -19.59 11.33
C GLU A 562 5.84 -20.25 10.33
N GLU A 563 6.79 -19.51 9.75
CA GLU A 563 7.74 -20.04 8.74
C GLU A 563 8.98 -20.75 9.35
N ASP A 564 9.13 -20.78 10.68
CA ASP A 564 10.27 -21.42 11.37
C ASP A 564 10.01 -22.87 11.86
N GLU A 565 8.78 -23.41 11.73
CA GLU A 565 8.45 -24.76 12.28
C GLU A 565 8.32 -25.91 11.24
N GLU A 566 8.33 -25.67 9.92
CA GLU A 566 8.26 -26.75 8.91
C GLU A 566 9.61 -27.06 8.26
N SER A 567 10.55 -27.65 9.02
CA SER A 567 11.77 -28.23 8.41
C SER A 567 12.21 -29.58 8.97
N HIS A 568 11.27 -30.48 9.29
CA HIS A 568 11.58 -31.90 9.48
C HIS A 568 10.45 -32.80 8.92
N ASP A 569 10.58 -33.28 7.68
CA ASP A 569 10.54 -34.72 7.43
C ASP A 569 10.99 -35.11 6.00
N ASN A 570 11.94 -36.06 5.95
CA ASN A 570 12.44 -36.69 4.73
C ASN A 570 11.77 -38.06 4.56
N ASN A 571 11.07 -38.27 3.44
CA ASN A 571 11.03 -39.52 2.65
C ASN A 571 9.71 -39.65 1.88
N GLN A 572 9.76 -39.76 0.55
CA GLN A 572 9.16 -40.89 -0.17
C GLN A 572 9.53 -40.88 -1.66
N LYS A 573 10.12 -42.00 -2.09
CA LYS A 573 10.31 -42.39 -3.50
C LYS A 573 9.04 -43.00 -4.07
N ALA A 574 8.88 -42.78 -5.38
CA ALA A 574 8.10 -43.55 -6.37
C ALA A 574 6.56 -43.48 -6.31
N ARG A 575 5.96 -42.82 -7.32
CA ARG A 575 4.78 -43.32 -8.07
C ARG A 575 4.48 -42.45 -9.30
N GLY A 576 4.21 -43.11 -10.42
CA GLY A 576 4.01 -42.52 -11.74
C GLY A 576 2.70 -41.75 -11.95
N SER A 577 2.71 -41.06 -13.10
CA SER A 577 1.62 -40.40 -13.84
C SER A 577 0.47 -39.80 -13.03
N LYS A 578 0.52 -38.49 -12.76
CA LYS A 578 -0.65 -37.75 -12.27
C LYS A 578 -0.79 -36.34 -12.86
N HIS A 579 -1.00 -36.26 -14.18
CA HIS A 579 -1.89 -35.25 -14.72
C HIS A 579 -3.13 -35.98 -15.25
N ARG A 580 -4.02 -36.34 -14.33
CA ARG A 580 -5.26 -37.08 -14.63
C ARG A 580 -6.39 -36.20 -15.16
N PHE A 581 -6.27 -34.88 -15.06
CA PHE A 581 -7.32 -33.93 -15.44
C PHE A 581 -6.71 -32.73 -16.14
N SER A 582 -7.29 -32.35 -17.27
CA SER A 582 -6.94 -31.17 -18.04
C SER A 582 -7.26 -29.87 -17.29
N PRO A 583 -6.65 -28.74 -17.65
CA PRO A 583 -7.00 -27.43 -17.07
C PRO A 583 -8.48 -27.09 -17.16
N ASN A 584 -9.13 -27.47 -18.29
CA ASN A 584 -10.56 -27.23 -18.49
C ASN A 584 -11.41 -28.04 -17.51
N GLU A 585 -11.06 -29.30 -17.25
CA GLU A 585 -11.75 -30.13 -16.27
C GLU A 585 -11.62 -29.58 -14.84
N ARG A 586 -10.44 -29.04 -14.49
CA ARG A 586 -10.24 -28.40 -13.18
C ARG A 586 -11.06 -27.12 -13.05
N LYS A 587 -11.07 -26.29 -14.10
CA LYS A 587 -11.88 -25.06 -14.15
C LYS A 587 -13.38 -25.36 -14.03
N GLU A 588 -13.85 -26.39 -14.73
CA GLU A 588 -15.25 -26.83 -14.64
C GLU A 588 -15.62 -27.29 -13.21
N ALA A 589 -14.71 -27.97 -12.51
CA ALA A 589 -14.92 -28.37 -11.12
C ALA A 589 -14.91 -27.16 -10.16
N GLN A 590 -14.03 -26.18 -10.39
CA GLN A 590 -14.02 -24.91 -9.65
C GLN A 590 -15.33 -24.14 -9.85
N ASP A 591 -15.78 -23.99 -11.09
CA ASP A 591 -17.02 -23.26 -11.43
C ASP A 591 -18.26 -23.96 -10.83
N ARG A 592 -18.30 -25.30 -10.81
CA ARG A 592 -19.33 -26.05 -10.05
C ARG A 592 -19.30 -25.73 -8.55
N PHE A 593 -18.10 -25.66 -7.96
CA PHE A 593 -17.96 -25.32 -6.54
C PHE A 593 -18.48 -23.91 -6.23
N TYR A 594 -18.07 -22.92 -7.03
CA TYR A 594 -18.52 -21.54 -6.87
C TYR A 594 -20.04 -21.39 -7.01
N LEU A 595 -20.64 -22.08 -7.98
CA LEU A 595 -22.09 -22.10 -8.15
C LEU A 595 -22.81 -22.68 -6.93
N LEU A 596 -22.30 -23.77 -6.36
CA LEU A 596 -22.88 -24.34 -5.13
C LEU A 596 -22.77 -23.36 -3.96
N VAL A 597 -21.64 -22.66 -3.80
CA VAL A 597 -21.47 -21.67 -2.73
C VAL A 597 -22.48 -20.53 -2.86
N GLU A 598 -22.67 -20.01 -4.08
CA GLU A 598 -23.67 -18.98 -4.37
C GLU A 598 -25.07 -19.44 -3.96
N GLN A 599 -25.46 -20.66 -4.36
CA GLN A 599 -26.75 -21.24 -4.00
C GLN A 599 -26.91 -21.47 -2.48
N VAL A 600 -25.85 -21.84 -1.79
CA VAL A 600 -25.87 -22.02 -0.33
C VAL A 600 -26.05 -20.68 0.38
N TYR A 601 -25.34 -19.63 -0.03
CA TYR A 601 -25.50 -18.29 0.55
C TYR A 601 -26.90 -17.74 0.30
N ASP A 602 -27.46 -17.97 -0.88
CA ASP A 602 -28.85 -17.61 -1.19
C ASP A 602 -29.86 -18.29 -0.24
N VAL A 603 -29.64 -19.56 0.09
CA VAL A 603 -30.49 -20.31 1.03
C VAL A 603 -30.27 -19.83 2.46
N ASP A 604 -29.04 -19.54 2.86
CA ASP A 604 -28.72 -19.05 4.20
C ASP A 604 -29.32 -17.66 4.46
N ILE A 605 -29.25 -16.74 3.50
CA ILE A 605 -29.90 -15.42 3.63
C ILE A 605 -31.42 -15.56 3.75
N LYS A 606 -32.05 -16.43 2.96
CA LYS A 606 -33.49 -16.72 3.08
C LYS A 606 -33.87 -17.27 4.46
N ASN A 607 -32.93 -17.89 5.17
CA ASN A 607 -33.09 -18.39 6.53
C ASN A 607 -32.57 -17.41 7.61
N GLY A 608 -32.27 -16.16 7.25
CA GLY A 608 -31.83 -15.12 8.18
C GLY A 608 -30.38 -15.23 8.63
N LYS A 609 -29.53 -15.97 7.90
CA LYS A 609 -28.08 -16.02 8.13
C LYS A 609 -27.36 -15.15 7.13
N ASN A 610 -26.39 -14.39 7.60
CA ASN A 610 -25.52 -13.62 6.72
C ASN A 610 -24.40 -14.52 6.16
N PRO A 611 -24.00 -14.35 4.90
CA PRO A 611 -22.80 -15.00 4.39
C PRO A 611 -21.58 -14.52 5.17
N PRO A 612 -20.56 -15.38 5.33
CA PRO A 612 -19.33 -15.03 6.03
C PRO A 612 -18.61 -13.87 5.33
N THR A 613 -18.10 -12.92 6.11
CA THR A 613 -17.42 -11.72 5.59
C THR A 613 -15.93 -11.70 5.90
N LYS A 614 -15.47 -12.55 6.83
CA LYS A 614 -14.05 -12.72 7.15
C LYS A 614 -13.46 -13.93 6.45
N ARG A 615 -12.17 -13.86 6.09
CA ARG A 615 -11.44 -14.95 5.43
C ARG A 615 -11.54 -16.29 6.18
N GLU A 616 -11.39 -16.28 7.50
CA GLU A 616 -11.48 -17.48 8.34
C GLU A 616 -12.88 -18.10 8.29
N GLU A 617 -13.92 -17.25 8.31
CA GLU A 617 -15.31 -17.67 8.23
C GLU A 617 -15.66 -18.20 6.81
N LEU A 618 -15.09 -17.58 5.77
CA LEU A 618 -15.18 -18.06 4.39
C LEU A 618 -14.55 -19.44 4.24
N MET A 619 -13.30 -19.61 4.73
CA MET A 619 -12.63 -20.91 4.73
C MET A 619 -13.40 -21.96 5.53
N LYS A 620 -13.91 -21.59 6.70
CA LYS A 620 -14.76 -22.47 7.53
C LYS A 620 -16.04 -22.87 6.79
N SER A 621 -16.73 -21.91 6.17
CA SER A 621 -17.92 -22.15 5.36
C SER A 621 -17.63 -23.07 4.18
N MET A 622 -16.50 -22.91 3.49
CA MET A 622 -16.07 -23.84 2.43
C MET A 622 -15.89 -25.25 2.96
N PHE A 623 -15.22 -25.40 4.11
CA PHE A 623 -15.03 -26.71 4.74
C PHE A 623 -16.36 -27.33 5.18
N GLU A 624 -17.30 -26.53 5.68
CA GLU A 624 -18.64 -26.97 6.06
C GLU A 624 -19.46 -27.41 4.84
N ILE A 625 -19.46 -26.64 3.77
CA ILE A 625 -20.11 -27.00 2.50
C ILE A 625 -19.52 -28.30 1.96
N TYR A 626 -18.19 -28.44 1.93
CA TYR A 626 -17.53 -29.66 1.48
C TYR A 626 -17.84 -30.88 2.36
N ARG A 627 -17.77 -30.73 3.69
CA ARG A 627 -17.96 -31.82 4.67
C ARG A 627 -19.41 -32.16 4.95
N ALA A 628 -20.37 -31.36 4.46
CA ALA A 628 -21.78 -31.61 4.70
C ALA A 628 -22.15 -33.03 4.25
N ASN A 629 -22.92 -33.76 5.05
CA ASN A 629 -23.45 -35.06 4.64
C ASN A 629 -24.85 -34.85 4.05
N ASP A 630 -25.23 -35.64 3.06
CA ASP A 630 -26.52 -35.54 2.36
C ASP A 630 -27.72 -35.79 3.31
N SER A 631 -27.46 -36.37 4.48
CA SER A 631 -28.42 -36.62 5.57
C SER A 631 -28.30 -35.66 6.77
N SER A 632 -27.41 -34.67 6.71
CA SER A 632 -27.21 -33.72 7.82
C SER A 632 -28.23 -32.58 7.78
N ASN A 633 -28.54 -32.01 8.94
CA ASN A 633 -29.38 -30.81 9.04
C ASN A 633 -28.86 -29.63 8.18
N ALA A 634 -27.57 -29.61 7.84
CA ALA A 634 -26.95 -28.59 7.02
C ALA A 634 -27.41 -28.62 5.54
N THR A 635 -27.83 -29.78 5.02
CA THR A 635 -28.29 -29.93 3.62
C THR A 635 -29.80 -30.18 3.53
N ALA A 636 -30.52 -30.11 4.64
CA ALA A 636 -31.96 -30.37 4.70
C ALA A 636 -32.76 -29.44 3.77
N ASN A 637 -32.32 -28.18 3.66
CA ASN A 637 -32.97 -27.15 2.85
C ASN A 637 -32.39 -27.03 1.43
N TRP A 638 -31.45 -27.90 1.04
CA TRP A 638 -30.85 -27.86 -0.31
C TRP A 638 -31.79 -28.48 -1.34
N THR A 639 -31.82 -27.88 -2.54
CA THR A 639 -32.58 -28.43 -3.67
C THR A 639 -31.96 -29.77 -4.14
N PRO A 640 -32.71 -30.60 -4.88
CA PRO A 640 -32.14 -31.82 -5.48
C PRO A 640 -30.91 -31.54 -6.36
N GLU A 641 -30.91 -30.41 -7.06
CA GLU A 641 -29.79 -29.96 -7.92
C GLU A 641 -28.54 -29.60 -7.09
N MET A 642 -28.70 -28.89 -5.97
CA MET A 642 -27.59 -28.59 -5.05
C MET A 642 -26.97 -29.87 -4.49
N LYS A 643 -27.81 -30.85 -4.11
CA LYS A 643 -27.34 -32.14 -3.58
C LYS A 643 -26.57 -32.95 -4.63
N GLU A 644 -27.05 -32.96 -5.88
CA GLU A 644 -26.32 -33.63 -6.97
C GLU A 644 -25.01 -32.90 -7.32
N THR A 645 -25.01 -31.57 -7.36
CA THR A 645 -23.81 -30.75 -7.57
C THR A 645 -22.77 -31.00 -6.47
N HIS A 646 -23.21 -31.06 -5.21
CA HIS A 646 -22.35 -31.37 -4.08
C HIS A 646 -21.74 -32.77 -4.14
N LYS A 647 -22.53 -33.76 -4.56
CA LYS A 647 -22.04 -35.13 -4.78
C LYS A 647 -20.96 -35.17 -5.87
N GLN A 648 -21.12 -34.40 -6.95
CA GLN A 648 -20.10 -34.27 -7.99
C GLN A 648 -18.82 -33.60 -7.47
N ILE A 649 -18.95 -32.52 -6.70
CA ILE A 649 -17.82 -31.83 -6.05
C ILE A 649 -17.05 -32.78 -5.12
N LYS A 650 -17.74 -33.61 -4.33
CA LYS A 650 -17.09 -34.62 -3.48
C LYS A 650 -16.26 -35.62 -4.29
N GLU A 651 -16.78 -36.08 -5.43
CA GLU A 651 -16.03 -36.97 -6.32
C GLU A 651 -14.86 -36.22 -7.00
N ASP A 652 -15.02 -34.94 -7.35
CA ASP A 652 -13.93 -34.11 -7.88
C ASP A 652 -12.79 -33.96 -6.86
N PHE A 653 -13.10 -33.73 -5.58
CA PHE A 653 -12.09 -33.71 -4.50
C PHE A 653 -11.43 -35.08 -4.29
N LYS A 654 -12.23 -36.15 -4.26
CA LYS A 654 -11.74 -37.52 -4.04
C LYS A 654 -10.84 -38.00 -5.17
N THR A 655 -11.14 -37.60 -6.40
CA THR A 655 -10.33 -37.96 -7.58
C THR A 655 -9.11 -37.05 -7.76
N GLY A 656 -9.09 -35.88 -7.11
CA GLY A 656 -8.06 -34.85 -7.25
C GLY A 656 -8.27 -33.96 -8.47
N LYS A 657 -9.49 -33.92 -9.03
CA LYS A 657 -9.92 -32.99 -10.07
C LYS A 657 -10.15 -31.58 -9.50
N LEU A 658 -10.43 -31.47 -8.20
CA LEU A 658 -10.53 -30.22 -7.45
C LEU A 658 -9.68 -30.30 -6.16
N SER A 659 -8.91 -29.26 -5.87
CA SER A 659 -8.17 -29.10 -4.60
C SER A 659 -8.61 -27.82 -3.90
N ILE A 660 -8.55 -27.79 -2.56
CA ILE A 660 -8.88 -26.58 -1.78
C ILE A 660 -7.88 -25.47 -2.11
N LYS A 661 -6.64 -25.82 -2.42
CA LYS A 661 -5.60 -24.87 -2.86
C LYS A 661 -5.90 -24.25 -4.22
N ASP A 662 -6.76 -24.87 -5.02
CA ASP A 662 -7.15 -24.38 -6.34
C ASP A 662 -8.36 -23.41 -6.26
N LEU A 663 -8.92 -23.15 -5.08
CA LEU A 663 -10.06 -22.27 -4.88
C LEU A 663 -9.58 -20.84 -4.54
N ASP A 664 -10.12 -19.88 -5.26
CA ASP A 664 -9.85 -18.45 -5.10
C ASP A 664 -10.77 -17.86 -4.02
N VAL A 665 -10.17 -17.46 -2.91
CA VAL A 665 -10.86 -16.85 -1.77
C VAL A 665 -11.50 -15.51 -2.14
N MET A 666 -10.90 -14.76 -3.07
CA MET A 666 -11.45 -13.47 -3.52
C MET A 666 -12.74 -13.69 -4.31
N LYS A 667 -12.79 -14.70 -5.19
CA LYS A 667 -14.00 -15.08 -5.92
C LYS A 667 -15.14 -15.50 -4.99
N LEU A 668 -14.83 -16.14 -3.85
CA LEU A 668 -15.83 -16.50 -2.83
C LEU A 668 -16.36 -15.28 -2.07
N ALA A 669 -15.50 -14.34 -1.73
CA ALA A 669 -15.91 -13.07 -1.14
C ALA A 669 -16.81 -12.27 -2.11
N GLU A 670 -16.47 -12.26 -3.40
CA GLU A 670 -17.27 -11.63 -4.46
C GLU A 670 -18.67 -12.25 -4.57
N ILE A 671 -18.77 -13.59 -4.49
CA ILE A 671 -20.06 -14.30 -4.47
C ILE A 671 -20.88 -13.90 -3.23
N GLY A 672 -20.25 -13.86 -2.05
CA GLY A 672 -20.91 -13.41 -0.81
C GLY A 672 -21.46 -11.99 -0.91
N LEU A 673 -20.70 -11.08 -1.51
CA LEU A 673 -21.10 -9.69 -1.70
C LEU A 673 -22.27 -9.57 -2.71
N LYS A 674 -22.20 -10.27 -3.85
CA LYS A 674 -23.28 -10.29 -4.86
C LYS A 674 -24.61 -10.80 -4.30
N VAL A 675 -24.55 -11.84 -3.47
CA VAL A 675 -25.73 -12.45 -2.83
C VAL A 675 -26.32 -11.53 -1.74
N LEU A 676 -25.48 -10.76 -1.04
CA LEU A 676 -25.94 -9.69 -0.14
C LEU A 676 -26.59 -8.54 -0.91
N GLU A 677 -25.97 -8.05 -1.99
CA GLU A 677 -26.52 -6.97 -2.81
C GLU A 677 -27.89 -7.32 -3.40
N SER A 678 -28.06 -8.54 -3.90
CA SER A 678 -29.35 -9.02 -4.42
C SER A 678 -30.43 -9.05 -3.35
N SER A 679 -30.04 -9.40 -2.12
CA SER A 679 -30.92 -9.44 -0.94
C SER A 679 -31.29 -8.04 -0.45
N PHE A 680 -30.36 -7.10 -0.41
CA PHE A 680 -30.63 -5.70 -0.09
C PHE A 680 -31.60 -5.06 -1.09
N LYS A 681 -31.41 -5.28 -2.39
CA LYS A 681 -32.36 -4.82 -3.43
C LYS A 681 -33.77 -5.36 -3.23
N LYS A 682 -33.89 -6.58 -2.72
CA LYS A 682 -35.20 -7.17 -2.39
C LYS A 682 -35.84 -6.48 -1.18
N VAL A 683 -35.06 -6.24 -0.12
CA VAL A 683 -35.53 -5.53 1.08
C VAL A 683 -35.92 -4.09 0.75
N GLU A 684 -35.13 -3.39 -0.07
CA GLU A 684 -35.44 -2.04 -0.56
C GLU A 684 -36.80 -2.00 -1.26
N LYS A 685 -37.06 -2.98 -2.14
CA LYS A 685 -38.35 -3.11 -2.82
C LYS A 685 -39.51 -3.44 -1.87
N GLU A 686 -39.26 -4.24 -0.83
CA GLU A 686 -40.27 -4.53 0.20
C GLU A 686 -40.56 -3.30 1.07
N ILE A 687 -39.54 -2.51 1.43
CA ILE A 687 -39.67 -1.23 2.14
C ILE A 687 -40.44 -0.23 1.27
N GLU A 688 -40.14 -0.13 -0.02
CA GLU A 688 -40.87 0.72 -0.96
C GLU A 688 -42.36 0.35 -1.02
N GLN A 689 -42.67 -0.96 -1.07
CA GLN A 689 -44.05 -1.44 -1.01
C GLN A 689 -44.75 -1.11 0.31
N VAL A 690 -44.05 -1.24 1.44
CA VAL A 690 -44.58 -0.84 2.76
C VAL A 690 -44.80 0.67 2.83
N GLY A 691 -43.88 1.48 2.31
CA GLY A 691 -44.02 2.93 2.18
C GLY A 691 -45.27 3.31 1.38
N GLN A 692 -45.49 2.67 0.23
CA GLN A 692 -46.70 2.86 -0.58
C GLN A 692 -47.99 2.44 0.12
N ILE A 693 -47.93 1.43 1.00
CA ILE A 693 -49.09 1.02 1.82
C ILE A 693 -49.36 2.05 2.91
N ILE A 694 -48.33 2.50 3.63
CA ILE A 694 -48.45 3.53 4.68
C ILE A 694 -48.97 4.83 4.10
N GLU A 695 -48.46 5.25 2.94
CA GLU A 695 -48.91 6.46 2.25
C GLU A 695 -50.39 6.35 1.87
N LYS A 696 -50.84 5.21 1.34
CA LYS A 696 -52.26 4.96 1.05
C LYS A 696 -53.14 4.94 2.30
N GLU A 697 -52.67 4.40 3.41
CA GLU A 697 -53.41 4.39 4.67
C GLU A 697 -53.47 5.79 5.30
N PHE A 698 -52.37 6.55 5.23
CA PHE A 698 -52.32 7.95 5.65
C PHE A 698 -53.25 8.82 4.81
N GLU A 699 -53.27 8.65 3.48
CA GLU A 699 -54.25 9.32 2.61
C GLU A 699 -55.70 8.98 2.97
N ARG A 700 -55.96 7.72 3.37
CA ARG A 700 -57.29 7.29 3.82
C ARG A 700 -57.65 7.96 5.14
N ASP A 701 -56.74 8.00 6.10
CA ASP A 701 -56.96 8.62 7.41
C ASP A 701 -57.14 10.13 7.31
N VAL A 702 -56.35 10.81 6.46
CA VAL A 702 -56.53 12.23 6.15
C VAL A 702 -57.90 12.49 5.50
N LYS A 703 -58.36 11.61 4.60
CA LYS A 703 -59.72 11.70 4.03
C LYS A 703 -60.82 11.46 5.07
N VAL A 704 -60.60 10.60 6.06
CA VAL A 704 -61.55 10.37 7.17
C VAL A 704 -61.57 11.56 8.11
N LEU A 705 -60.41 12.13 8.46
CA LEU A 705 -60.30 13.32 9.30
C LEU A 705 -60.95 14.54 8.63
N GLY A 706 -60.74 14.76 7.33
CA GLY A 706 -61.42 15.82 6.59
C GLY A 706 -62.94 15.64 6.47
N LYS A 707 -63.45 14.40 6.49
CA LYS A 707 -64.90 14.13 6.62
C LYS A 707 -65.40 14.37 8.04
N THR A 708 -64.59 14.09 9.05
CA THR A 708 -64.91 14.27 10.47
C THR A 708 -64.93 15.75 10.83
N GLU A 709 -63.98 16.53 10.32
CA GLU A 709 -63.94 17.99 10.44
C GLU A 709 -65.19 18.64 9.85
N LYS A 710 -65.63 18.22 8.66
CA LYS A 710 -66.91 18.68 8.05
C LYS A 710 -68.15 18.28 8.86
N ASN A 711 -68.10 17.15 9.56
CA ASN A 711 -69.21 16.72 10.42
C ASN A 711 -69.21 17.47 11.76
N VAL A 712 -68.04 17.78 12.32
CA VAL A 712 -67.86 18.61 13.51
C VAL A 712 -68.26 20.06 13.23
N GLU A 713 -67.89 20.60 12.06
CA GLU A 713 -68.33 21.93 11.64
C GLU A 713 -69.86 22.01 11.45
N LYS A 714 -70.48 20.96 10.92
CA LYS A 714 -71.96 20.84 10.87
C LYS A 714 -72.59 20.73 12.26
N PHE A 715 -71.96 20.01 13.19
CA PHE A 715 -72.45 19.87 14.57
C PHE A 715 -72.37 21.19 15.34
N PHE A 716 -71.25 21.92 15.24
CA PHE A 716 -71.10 23.24 15.86
C PHE A 716 -72.04 24.28 15.25
N ARG A 717 -72.27 24.27 13.93
CA ARG A 717 -73.28 25.13 13.30
C ARG A 717 -74.72 24.78 13.72
N GLY A 718 -74.99 23.53 14.11
CA GLY A 718 -76.31 23.11 14.62
C GLY A 718 -76.56 23.46 16.10
N ILE A 719 -75.50 23.60 16.91
CA ILE A 719 -75.61 23.91 18.35
C ILE A 719 -75.57 25.41 18.62
N PHE A 720 -74.81 26.17 17.82
CA PHE A 720 -74.64 27.61 18.02
C PHE A 720 -75.32 28.47 16.95
N GLY A 721 -76.04 27.84 16.02
CA GLY A 721 -76.88 28.50 15.02
C GLY A 721 -78.37 28.26 15.29
N GLY A 722 -78.87 28.85 16.37
CA GLY A 722 -80.28 28.82 16.78
C GLY A 722 -80.58 29.86 17.84
#